data_AF-A0A8J1YWR0-F1
#
_entry.id   AF-A0A8J1YWR0-F1
#
_cell.length_a   1.000
_cell.length_b   1.000
_cell.length_c   1.000
_cell.angle_alpha   90.00
_cell.angle_beta   90.00
_cell.angle_gamma   90.00
#
_symmetry.space_group_name_H-M   'P 1'
#
loop_
_entity.id
_entity.type
_entity.pdbx_description
1 polymer ?
#
loop_
_entity_poly.entity_id
_entity_poly.type
_entity_poly.pdbx_seq_one_letter_code
_entity_poly.pdbx_strand_id
1 'polypeptide(L)'
;MVPALRGRKAVLFTACTATSAWGLREADGALGCTASVFNGNSTKNNAAFAGMNADCSNCDGRLAYVPAGDHGLGAKRKVYMFSGAAPRWIGYGRGSFYEPKEGETPTPAVGEVSQIAHTFGYWEGVLPLINEKGLSMGESSCAARLMNWPVGGKKGPTTGVPALIDLSSMMQIAMERCVTSLCAVQTMGSLAEEHGFYPMPNEWTVGKELDGRTTVDDGGEAVTVADATGDAWVFHVVGGYPGIAKSVWVAQRVPKGHAAFIANNFIIKEVPEEQTADFLFSPNIRAVAKAAGFWDEGKALHFTNTFAPDTVTFTTHGQPIPLYASLRLWRLFTLAAPSKNWEVHLQPMDYPWSVEVEKPLDRRDIFKMHSDLYKGTEFDLGKGALAGPFGNPFPTEGGVASTGMGQIPRGISIQRTVYGVMNEALPEGKAVSWFAIDTPATSVFVPVMAHSTTVDPSYATGTNRKFTRNSAWWAFDFVNNWSKLNYNMMSENDIYPKQDELQTMLDQELAELHDTSSSHVNAWQSALQKKVVDQWWQLSDYLIVKYNDGFLNEPHGKVGVSYGYPQEWAKSVGFNGDVHPIEVERKQIATHTLLPSIFEEGEWLYEEKESKAPIQHSTSTVAAQSQLKNVLLAEHPASVTPDASMLSFTLLLIGLSFGFVAGRYGASRNVAEDENGYQPLMP
;
A
#
# COMPACT_ATOMS: atom_id res chain seq x y z
N MET A 1 -16.20 21.30 78.93
CA MET A 1 -17.53 20.73 78.62
C MET A 1 -17.61 20.42 77.13
N VAL A 2 -18.57 19.59 76.74
CA VAL A 2 -18.82 18.99 75.40
C VAL A 2 -20.36 18.92 75.26
N PRO A 3 -21.03 18.90 74.06
CA PRO A 3 -20.53 18.88 72.67
C PRO A 3 -21.10 19.98 71.72
N ALA A 4 -20.51 20.11 70.52
CA ALA A 4 -21.19 20.18 69.20
C ALA A 4 -20.19 20.53 68.07
N LEU A 5 -20.34 20.17 66.80
CA LEU A 5 -20.70 18.94 66.10
C LEU A 5 -20.48 19.24 64.59
N ARG A 6 -19.63 18.45 63.91
CA ARG A 6 -19.45 18.36 62.43
C ARG A 6 -18.92 19.59 61.64
N GLY A 7 -17.95 19.31 60.76
CA GLY A 7 -17.35 20.29 59.85
C GLY A 7 -16.06 19.81 59.15
N ARG A 8 -15.93 18.51 58.86
CA ARG A 8 -14.74 18.00 58.12
C ARG A 8 -14.81 18.46 56.67
N LYS A 9 -13.74 19.08 56.16
CA LYS A 9 -13.56 19.35 54.73
C LYS A 9 -13.50 18.02 53.98
N ALA A 10 -14.44 17.77 53.09
CA ALA A 10 -14.35 16.67 52.13
C ALA A 10 -13.42 17.10 50.99
N VAL A 11 -12.48 16.22 50.61
CA VAL A 11 -11.74 16.37 49.36
C VAL A 11 -12.73 16.08 48.23
N LEU A 12 -12.98 17.04 47.35
CA LEU A 12 -13.70 16.76 46.12
C LEU A 12 -12.79 15.90 45.23
N PHE A 13 -13.14 14.62 45.09
CA PHE A 13 -12.71 13.85 43.93
C PHE A 13 -13.41 14.46 42.70
N THR A 14 -12.69 15.27 41.94
CA THR A 14 -13.07 15.62 40.58
C THR A 14 -12.98 14.34 39.75
N ALA A 15 -14.06 13.57 39.71
CA ALA A 15 -14.17 12.41 38.84
C ALA A 15 -14.07 12.89 37.40
N CYS A 16 -12.93 12.62 36.75
CA CYS A 16 -12.77 12.87 35.33
C CYS A 16 -13.83 12.07 34.57
N THR A 17 -14.84 12.75 34.03
CA THR A 17 -15.68 12.20 32.97
C THR A 17 -14.82 12.10 31.72
N ALA A 18 -14.01 11.04 31.66
CA ALA A 18 -13.34 10.59 30.47
C ALA A 18 -14.40 10.11 29.48
N THR A 19 -15.03 11.07 28.81
CA THR A 19 -15.81 10.81 27.60
C THR A 19 -14.87 10.17 26.62
N SER A 20 -15.02 8.86 26.41
CA SER A 20 -14.35 8.09 25.39
C SER A 20 -14.86 8.54 24.02
N ALA A 21 -14.37 9.71 23.58
CA ALA A 21 -14.26 10.02 22.18
C ALA A 21 -13.43 8.88 21.57
N TRP A 22 -14.10 7.95 20.88
CA TRP A 22 -13.45 6.91 20.11
C TRP A 22 -12.56 7.62 19.10
N GLY A 23 -11.25 7.46 19.31
CA GLY A 23 -10.25 8.26 18.64
C GLY A 23 -10.13 7.89 17.17
N LEU A 24 -11.02 8.44 16.34
CA LEU A 24 -10.70 8.84 14.98
C LEU A 24 -9.64 9.95 15.05
N ARG A 25 -8.42 9.57 15.45
CA ARG A 25 -7.25 10.23 14.90
C ARG A 25 -7.32 10.01 13.40
N GLU A 26 -7.09 11.07 12.65
CA GLU A 26 -6.71 10.90 11.26
C GLU A 26 -5.50 9.95 11.24
N ALA A 27 -5.58 8.90 10.42
CA ALA A 27 -4.44 8.04 10.20
C ALA A 27 -3.48 8.82 9.28
N ASP A 28 -2.55 9.55 9.90
CA ASP A 28 -1.37 10.11 9.23
C ASP A 28 -0.79 9.00 8.34
N GLY A 29 -0.60 9.34 7.06
CA GLY A 29 -0.80 8.40 5.95
C GLY A 29 0.08 7.15 6.00
N ALA A 30 -0.51 6.00 6.38
CA ALA A 30 0.21 4.72 6.33
C ALA A 30 0.66 4.40 4.90
N LEU A 31 1.98 4.44 4.71
CA LEU A 31 2.69 4.28 3.44
C LEU A 31 3.52 2.98 3.46
N GLY A 32 4.36 2.81 2.43
CA GLY A 32 5.37 1.76 2.35
C GLY A 32 5.17 0.88 1.13
N CYS A 33 5.79 1.27 0.02
CA CYS A 33 5.74 0.59 -1.28
C CYS A 33 6.49 -0.76 -1.29
N THR A 34 6.37 -1.51 -2.39
CA THR A 34 7.26 -2.65 -2.69
C THR A 34 7.89 -2.46 -4.07
N ALA A 35 9.21 -2.30 -4.16
CA ALA A 35 9.92 -2.05 -5.42
C ALA A 35 10.67 -3.29 -5.94
N SER A 36 10.92 -3.32 -7.25
CA SER A 36 11.71 -4.36 -7.90
C SER A 36 12.52 -3.83 -9.08
N VAL A 37 13.62 -4.51 -9.38
CA VAL A 37 14.42 -4.30 -10.58
C VAL A 37 14.92 -5.62 -11.14
N PHE A 38 14.90 -5.75 -12.46
CA PHE A 38 15.35 -6.93 -13.20
C PHE A 38 16.36 -6.48 -14.26
N ASN A 39 17.58 -7.03 -14.24
CA ASN A 39 18.54 -6.83 -15.32
C ASN A 39 18.04 -7.50 -16.60
N GLY A 40 18.34 -6.96 -17.79
CA GLY A 40 17.86 -7.52 -19.05
C GLY A 40 18.16 -9.02 -19.20
N ASN A 41 19.34 -9.49 -18.78
CA ASN A 41 19.70 -10.90 -18.86
C ASN A 41 18.87 -11.84 -17.95
N SER A 42 17.97 -11.35 -17.09
CA SER A 42 17.00 -12.16 -16.33
C SER A 42 15.61 -12.25 -16.94
N THR A 43 15.39 -11.71 -18.15
CA THR A 43 14.08 -11.69 -18.82
C THR A 43 14.10 -12.34 -20.21
N LYS A 44 12.96 -12.92 -20.65
CA LYS A 44 12.85 -13.72 -21.89
C LYS A 44 13.11 -12.90 -23.17
N ASN A 45 12.93 -11.57 -23.13
CA ASN A 45 13.16 -10.66 -24.25
C ASN A 45 14.39 -9.76 -24.10
N ASN A 46 15.18 -9.93 -23.03
CA ASN A 46 16.32 -9.09 -22.65
C ASN A 46 15.98 -7.64 -22.26
N ALA A 47 14.70 -7.28 -22.07
CA ALA A 47 14.33 -5.98 -21.53
C ALA A 47 14.66 -5.93 -20.03
N ALA A 48 15.28 -4.85 -19.56
CA ALA A 48 15.36 -4.58 -18.12
C ALA A 48 14.00 -4.06 -17.63
N PHE A 49 13.71 -4.26 -16.35
CA PHE A 49 12.48 -3.75 -15.73
C PHE A 49 12.80 -3.01 -14.44
N ALA A 50 12.10 -1.91 -14.18
CA ALA A 50 12.07 -1.24 -12.87
C ALA A 50 10.63 -0.84 -12.55
N GLY A 51 10.20 -1.00 -11.31
CA GLY A 51 8.80 -0.72 -10.93
C GLY A 51 8.49 -1.01 -9.47
N MET A 52 7.25 -0.77 -9.10
CA MET A 52 6.77 -0.78 -7.71
C MET A 52 5.25 -0.96 -7.59
N ASN A 53 4.80 -1.46 -6.45
CA ASN A 53 3.46 -1.20 -5.93
C ASN A 53 3.51 0.09 -5.10
N ALA A 54 2.79 1.12 -5.54
CA ALA A 54 2.73 2.43 -4.89
C ALA A 54 1.62 2.44 -3.82
N ASP A 55 2.00 2.09 -2.59
CA ASP A 55 1.08 1.73 -1.51
C ASP A 55 0.79 2.90 -0.55
N CYS A 56 -0.28 3.66 -0.82
CA CYS A 56 -0.61 4.91 -0.16
C CYS A 56 -2.11 5.08 0.11
N SER A 57 -2.49 5.47 1.34
CA SER A 57 -3.89 5.65 1.73
C SER A 57 -4.59 6.89 1.15
N ASN A 58 -3.85 7.91 0.70
CA ASN A 58 -4.43 9.20 0.31
C ASN A 58 -3.98 9.75 -1.07
N CYS A 59 -3.10 9.04 -1.78
CA CYS A 59 -2.37 9.57 -2.93
C CYS A 59 -3.19 9.64 -4.23
N ASP A 60 -2.68 10.43 -5.18
CA ASP A 60 -3.34 10.81 -6.43
C ASP A 60 -2.73 10.07 -7.64
N GLY A 61 -3.24 8.86 -7.89
CA GLY A 61 -2.78 7.94 -8.95
C GLY A 61 -3.03 8.37 -10.40
N ARG A 62 -3.55 9.58 -10.66
CA ARG A 62 -3.83 10.05 -12.02
C ARG A 62 -2.54 10.19 -12.84
N LEU A 63 -2.55 9.67 -14.07
CA LEU A 63 -1.42 9.69 -15.00
C LEU A 63 -1.31 11.03 -15.73
N ALA A 64 -0.16 11.70 -15.61
CA ALA A 64 0.19 12.87 -16.39
C ALA A 64 1.35 12.57 -17.36
N TYR A 65 1.26 13.11 -18.57
CA TYR A 65 2.42 13.30 -19.44
C TYR A 65 3.07 14.64 -19.13
N VAL A 66 4.41 14.66 -19.14
CA VAL A 66 5.22 15.88 -19.05
C VAL A 66 6.03 15.97 -20.35
N PRO A 67 5.87 17.03 -21.16
CA PRO A 67 6.44 17.11 -22.49
C PRO A 67 7.94 17.37 -22.49
N ALA A 68 8.61 16.92 -23.56
CA ALA A 68 9.95 17.37 -23.91
C ALA A 68 9.99 18.89 -24.14
N GLY A 69 11.15 19.52 -23.93
CA GLY A 69 11.25 20.98 -24.01
C GLY A 69 12.66 21.50 -24.27
N ASP A 70 12.76 22.53 -25.10
CA ASP A 70 14.02 23.25 -25.38
C ASP A 70 14.15 24.49 -24.49
N HIS A 71 15.39 24.79 -24.08
CA HIS A 71 15.67 25.81 -23.08
C HIS A 71 16.90 26.66 -23.44
N GLY A 72 16.80 27.98 -23.19
CA GLY A 72 17.88 28.92 -23.44
C GLY A 72 19.09 28.73 -22.52
N LEU A 73 20.26 29.18 -22.98
CA LEU A 73 21.51 29.14 -22.20
C LEU A 73 21.33 29.89 -20.87
N GLY A 74 21.71 29.23 -19.76
CA GLY A 74 21.59 29.78 -18.41
C GLY A 74 20.18 29.68 -17.78
N ALA A 75 19.23 29.02 -18.45
CA ALA A 75 17.89 28.77 -17.90
C ALA A 75 17.93 28.01 -16.56
N LYS A 76 16.83 28.15 -15.81
CA LYS A 76 16.64 27.55 -14.49
C LYS A 76 15.39 26.70 -14.46
N ARG A 77 15.52 25.49 -13.90
CA ARG A 77 14.40 24.58 -13.64
C ARG A 77 13.89 24.88 -12.24
N LYS A 78 12.63 25.28 -12.13
CA LYS A 78 11.97 25.44 -10.83
C LYS A 78 11.83 24.09 -10.15
N VAL A 79 12.02 24.10 -8.83
CA VAL A 79 11.74 22.98 -7.94
C VAL A 79 10.50 23.33 -7.15
N TYR A 80 9.55 22.40 -7.10
CA TYR A 80 8.30 22.53 -6.36
C TYR A 80 8.28 21.44 -5.30
N MET A 81 7.70 21.74 -4.15
CA MET A 81 7.43 20.74 -3.12
C MET A 81 6.17 19.98 -3.52
N PHE A 82 6.32 18.70 -3.90
CA PHE A 82 5.19 17.85 -4.31
C PHE A 82 4.41 17.34 -3.08
N SER A 83 3.18 16.88 -3.31
CA SER A 83 2.42 16.09 -2.33
C SER A 83 1.98 14.79 -2.99
N GLY A 84 1.96 13.66 -2.27
CA GLY A 84 1.33 12.45 -2.77
C GLY A 84 -0.17 12.61 -3.04
N ALA A 85 -0.86 13.43 -2.25
CA ALA A 85 -2.32 13.60 -2.28
C ALA A 85 -2.82 14.63 -3.31
N ALA A 86 -4.08 14.50 -3.73
CA ALA A 86 -4.67 15.38 -4.75
C ALA A 86 -5.02 16.79 -4.19
N PRO A 87 -4.62 17.88 -4.88
CA PRO A 87 -3.76 17.95 -6.07
C PRO A 87 -2.25 17.93 -5.73
N ARG A 88 -1.47 17.07 -6.42
CA ARG A 88 -0.03 16.90 -6.14
C ARG A 88 0.83 18.13 -6.42
N TRP A 89 0.36 18.94 -7.37
CA TRP A 89 0.92 20.21 -7.85
C TRP A 89 -0.18 20.99 -8.59
N ILE A 90 -0.01 22.30 -8.79
CA ILE A 90 -0.92 23.15 -9.57
C ILE A 90 -0.10 24.05 -10.51
N GLY A 91 -0.37 23.99 -11.82
CA GLY A 91 0.31 24.80 -12.84
C GLY A 91 0.16 24.25 -14.26
N TYR A 92 0.86 24.88 -15.21
CA TYR A 92 0.75 24.62 -16.65
C TYR A 92 1.92 23.79 -17.19
N GLY A 93 1.73 23.13 -18.34
CA GLY A 93 2.79 22.39 -19.04
C GLY A 93 3.02 20.96 -18.53
N ARG A 94 1.98 20.35 -17.93
CA ARG A 94 1.89 18.93 -17.56
C ARG A 94 0.48 18.43 -17.95
N GLY A 95 0.04 17.28 -17.44
CA GLY A 95 -1.35 16.82 -17.58
C GLY A 95 -2.36 17.90 -17.15
N SER A 96 -3.40 18.10 -17.96
CA SER A 96 -4.35 19.23 -17.83
C SER A 96 -5.09 19.30 -16.49
N PHE A 97 -5.17 18.19 -15.76
CA PHE A 97 -5.79 18.15 -14.43
C PHE A 97 -4.99 18.86 -13.33
N TYR A 98 -3.76 19.28 -13.63
CA TYR A 98 -2.94 20.17 -12.80
C TYR A 98 -3.19 21.66 -13.08
N GLU A 99 -3.85 22.03 -14.19
CA GLU A 99 -4.03 23.45 -14.53
C GLU A 99 -4.89 24.16 -13.48
N PRO A 100 -4.57 25.42 -13.11
CA PRO A 100 -5.30 26.12 -12.04
C PRO A 100 -6.77 26.32 -12.42
N LYS A 101 -7.67 25.83 -11.58
CA LYS A 101 -9.12 26.10 -11.70
C LYS A 101 -9.44 27.50 -11.16
N GLU A 102 -10.68 27.93 -11.36
CA GLU A 102 -11.15 29.21 -10.81
C GLU A 102 -10.95 29.26 -9.29
N GLY A 103 -10.21 30.27 -8.81
CA GLY A 103 -9.85 30.45 -7.40
C GLY A 103 -8.59 29.68 -6.93
N GLU A 104 -8.04 28.77 -7.73
CA GLU A 104 -6.77 28.09 -7.40
C GLU A 104 -5.55 28.94 -7.80
N THR A 105 -4.49 28.89 -6.99
CA THR A 105 -3.20 29.53 -7.29
C THR A 105 -2.17 28.48 -7.68
N PRO A 106 -1.30 28.72 -8.68
CA PRO A 106 -0.20 27.82 -9.00
C PRO A 106 0.71 27.56 -7.80
N THR A 107 1.22 26.33 -7.66
CA THR A 107 2.12 25.94 -6.58
C THR A 107 3.39 26.79 -6.62
N PRO A 108 3.79 27.46 -5.52
CA PRO A 108 5.02 28.23 -5.49
C PRO A 108 6.25 27.32 -5.58
N ALA A 109 7.29 27.78 -6.30
CA ALA A 109 8.58 27.10 -6.32
C ALA A 109 9.31 27.30 -4.98
N VAL A 110 9.92 26.23 -4.46
CA VAL A 110 10.76 26.25 -3.24
C VAL A 110 12.23 26.59 -3.54
N GLY A 111 12.62 26.54 -4.82
CA GLY A 111 13.93 26.97 -5.30
C GLY A 111 14.11 26.64 -6.78
N GLU A 112 15.36 26.69 -7.25
CA GLU A 112 15.70 26.45 -8.65
C GLU A 112 17.03 25.70 -8.78
N VAL A 113 17.16 24.88 -9.82
CA VAL A 113 18.41 24.24 -10.25
C VAL A 113 18.78 24.70 -11.66
N SER A 114 20.05 24.55 -12.06
CA SER A 114 20.49 24.83 -13.43
C SER A 114 19.79 23.89 -14.42
N GLN A 115 19.27 24.43 -15.53
CA GLN A 115 18.57 23.64 -16.55
C GLN A 115 19.47 23.32 -17.76
N ILE A 116 19.22 22.19 -18.41
CA ILE A 116 19.91 21.76 -19.63
C ILE A 116 19.18 22.24 -20.89
N ALA A 117 19.86 22.27 -22.04
CA ALA A 117 19.35 22.89 -23.27
C ALA A 117 18.14 22.18 -23.90
N HIS A 118 17.95 20.89 -23.63
CA HIS A 118 16.82 20.08 -24.10
C HIS A 118 16.49 19.03 -23.02
N THR A 119 15.23 18.91 -22.62
CA THR A 119 14.76 17.87 -21.70
C THR A 119 13.82 16.89 -22.38
N PHE A 120 13.91 15.62 -21.99
CA PHE A 120 13.06 14.53 -22.49
C PHE A 120 11.66 14.53 -21.86
N GLY A 121 10.66 14.10 -22.64
CA GLY A 121 9.31 13.89 -22.15
C GLY A 121 9.16 12.57 -21.37
N TYR A 122 8.27 12.56 -20.38
CA TYR A 122 8.09 11.40 -19.48
C TYR A 122 6.67 11.28 -18.93
N TRP A 123 6.32 10.09 -18.45
CA TRP A 123 5.05 9.79 -17.77
C TRP A 123 5.24 9.76 -16.25
N GLU A 124 4.31 10.38 -15.51
CA GLU A 124 4.24 10.30 -14.05
C GLU A 124 2.86 9.82 -13.56
N GLY A 125 2.88 8.77 -12.73
CA GLY A 125 1.86 8.52 -11.73
C GLY A 125 2.13 9.45 -10.54
N VAL A 126 1.91 9.00 -9.30
CA VAL A 126 2.32 9.76 -8.09
C VAL A 126 3.80 10.14 -8.18
N LEU A 127 4.64 9.20 -8.60
CA LEU A 127 6.05 9.37 -8.96
C LEU A 127 6.29 9.20 -10.48
N PRO A 128 7.41 9.67 -11.03
CA PRO A 128 7.81 9.42 -12.42
C PRO A 128 8.02 7.93 -12.72
N LEU A 129 7.56 7.49 -13.88
CA LEU A 129 7.50 6.06 -14.26
C LEU A 129 8.53 5.71 -15.33
N ILE A 130 8.42 6.37 -16.49
CA ILE A 130 9.24 6.10 -17.68
C ILE A 130 9.40 7.37 -18.54
N ASN A 131 10.58 7.57 -19.14
CA ASN A 131 10.78 8.61 -20.16
C ASN A 131 10.78 8.05 -21.59
N GLU A 132 10.63 8.93 -22.59
CA GLU A 132 10.60 8.59 -24.02
C GLU A 132 11.84 7.83 -24.55
N LYS A 133 12.93 7.74 -23.76
CA LYS A 133 14.16 7.01 -24.10
C LYS A 133 14.22 5.61 -23.45
N GLY A 134 13.20 5.24 -22.67
CA GLY A 134 13.11 3.97 -21.96
C GLY A 134 13.79 3.95 -20.58
N LEU A 135 14.31 5.09 -20.11
CA LEU A 135 14.75 5.20 -18.71
C LEU A 135 13.53 5.00 -17.80
N SER A 136 13.64 4.04 -16.90
CA SER A 136 12.54 3.42 -16.17
C SER A 136 12.83 3.41 -14.67
N MET A 137 11.84 3.73 -13.84
CA MET A 137 12.03 3.79 -12.38
C MET A 137 10.91 3.15 -11.55
N GLY A 138 11.29 2.62 -10.38
CA GLY A 138 10.42 2.24 -9.27
C GLY A 138 11.00 2.77 -7.95
N GLU A 139 10.24 2.68 -6.86
CA GLU A 139 10.60 3.31 -5.58
C GLU A 139 10.07 2.51 -4.37
N SER A 140 10.83 2.51 -3.27
CA SER A 140 10.35 2.09 -1.95
C SER A 140 10.98 2.89 -0.78
N SER A 141 10.24 3.85 -0.24
CA SER A 141 10.47 4.51 1.06
C SER A 141 11.08 3.62 2.13
N CYS A 142 12.15 4.09 2.79
CA CYS A 142 12.98 3.32 3.72
C CYS A 142 13.29 4.06 5.03
N ALA A 143 13.48 3.26 6.10
CA ALA A 143 13.84 3.78 7.40
C ALA A 143 15.25 4.41 7.40
N ALA A 144 15.42 5.59 8.01
CA ALA A 144 16.71 6.26 8.13
C ALA A 144 16.92 7.00 9.46
N ARG A 145 18.17 7.04 9.91
CA ARG A 145 18.66 7.88 11.03
C ARG A 145 18.98 9.33 10.62
N LEU A 146 19.19 9.58 9.33
CA LEU A 146 19.43 10.92 8.79
C LEU A 146 18.27 11.28 7.86
N MET A 147 17.34 12.11 8.34
CA MET A 147 16.37 12.80 7.49
C MET A 147 16.58 14.32 7.57
N ASN A 148 16.67 14.96 6.40
CA ASN A 148 16.74 16.42 6.24
C ASN A 148 15.35 17.06 6.32
N TRP A 149 15.26 18.36 6.05
CA TRP A 149 13.97 19.05 5.88
C TRP A 149 13.92 19.93 4.63
N PRO A 150 12.72 20.12 4.03
CA PRO A 150 12.54 21.04 2.90
C PRO A 150 12.95 22.48 3.24
N VAL A 151 13.64 23.14 2.30
CA VAL A 151 13.82 24.60 2.30
C VAL A 151 12.45 25.28 2.35
N GLY A 152 12.25 26.15 3.35
CA GLY A 152 10.98 26.85 3.59
C GLY A 152 9.91 26.06 4.35
N GLY A 153 10.12 24.75 4.60
CA GLY A 153 9.18 23.91 5.34
C GLY A 153 9.44 23.84 6.85
N LYS A 154 8.68 22.99 7.54
CA LYS A 154 8.90 22.66 8.96
C LYS A 154 10.22 21.90 9.12
N LYS A 155 10.96 22.18 10.19
CA LYS A 155 12.17 21.41 10.53
C LYS A 155 11.80 19.99 10.96
N GLY A 156 12.41 19.00 10.32
CA GLY A 156 12.36 17.60 10.72
C GLY A 156 13.22 17.29 11.96
N PRO A 157 13.04 16.14 12.61
CA PRO A 157 13.64 15.82 13.91
C PRO A 157 15.16 15.58 13.92
N THR A 158 15.76 15.16 12.79
CA THR A 158 17.07 14.48 12.81
C THR A 158 18.30 15.32 12.45
N THR A 159 18.54 15.71 11.19
CA THR A 159 19.92 16.06 10.76
C THR A 159 20.37 17.48 11.09
N GLY A 160 19.44 18.44 11.19
CA GLY A 160 19.78 19.86 11.23
C GLY A 160 19.98 20.52 9.86
N VAL A 161 19.83 19.77 8.75
CA VAL A 161 20.24 20.20 7.40
C VAL A 161 19.03 20.53 6.51
N PRO A 162 18.98 21.73 5.89
CA PRO A 162 18.00 22.05 4.86
C PRO A 162 18.37 21.44 3.51
N ALA A 163 17.37 20.92 2.81
CA ALA A 163 17.48 20.27 1.51
C ALA A 163 16.44 20.84 0.52
N LEU A 164 16.78 20.90 -0.77
CA LEU A 164 15.93 21.50 -1.80
C LEU A 164 15.21 20.45 -2.67
N ILE A 165 15.71 19.22 -2.76
CA ILE A 165 15.18 18.21 -3.68
C ILE A 165 14.37 17.15 -2.92
N ASP A 166 13.07 17.04 -3.19
CA ASP A 166 12.27 15.86 -2.82
C ASP A 166 12.52 14.68 -3.77
N LEU A 167 12.14 13.48 -3.34
CA LEU A 167 12.14 12.25 -4.16
C LEU A 167 11.51 12.47 -5.54
N SER A 168 10.32 13.07 -5.58
CA SER A 168 9.62 13.44 -6.81
C SER A 168 10.52 14.26 -7.73
N SER A 169 11.08 15.38 -7.25
CA SER A 169 11.97 16.23 -8.05
C SER A 169 13.26 15.52 -8.46
N MET A 170 13.83 14.66 -7.61
CA MET A 170 15.02 13.88 -7.93
C MET A 170 14.79 12.96 -9.13
N MET A 171 13.70 12.19 -9.10
CA MET A 171 13.31 11.29 -10.19
C MET A 171 12.93 12.08 -11.47
N GLN A 172 12.18 13.17 -11.33
CA GLN A 172 11.80 14.02 -12.48
C GLN A 172 13.02 14.61 -13.18
N ILE A 173 13.99 15.15 -12.43
CA ILE A 173 15.22 15.73 -12.99
C ILE A 173 16.08 14.65 -13.67
N ALA A 174 16.05 13.40 -13.20
CA ALA A 174 16.70 12.29 -13.91
C ALA A 174 15.96 11.93 -15.21
N MET A 175 14.63 11.80 -15.18
CA MET A 175 13.79 11.52 -16.36
C MET A 175 13.94 12.60 -17.44
N GLU A 176 13.98 13.86 -17.05
CA GLU A 176 14.20 15.00 -17.95
C GLU A 176 15.55 14.96 -18.69
N ARG A 177 16.57 14.29 -18.13
CA ARG A 177 17.98 14.50 -18.54
C ARG A 177 18.71 13.27 -19.05
N CYS A 178 18.27 12.07 -18.68
CA CYS A 178 19.05 10.85 -18.86
C CYS A 178 18.43 9.84 -19.83
N VAL A 179 19.32 9.19 -20.57
CA VAL A 179 19.01 8.05 -21.45
C VAL A 179 19.26 6.71 -20.72
N THR A 180 20.24 6.68 -19.82
CA THR A 180 20.72 5.46 -19.17
C THR A 180 20.57 5.47 -17.65
N SER A 181 20.50 4.30 -17.04
CA SER A 181 20.41 4.11 -15.59
C SER A 181 21.62 4.67 -14.86
N LEU A 182 22.83 4.51 -15.45
CA LEU A 182 24.06 5.10 -14.91
C LEU A 182 24.03 6.64 -14.91
N CYS A 183 23.53 7.26 -15.99
CA CYS A 183 23.33 8.72 -16.03
C CYS A 183 22.35 9.16 -14.93
N ALA A 184 21.25 8.43 -14.75
CA ALA A 184 20.24 8.73 -13.74
C ALA A 184 20.83 8.64 -12.32
N VAL A 185 21.52 7.55 -11.99
CA VAL A 185 22.25 7.37 -10.73
C VAL A 185 23.21 8.53 -10.45
N GLN A 186 24.04 8.90 -11.43
CA GLN A 186 24.99 10.01 -11.30
C GLN A 186 24.29 11.37 -11.13
N THR A 187 23.16 11.58 -11.81
CA THR A 187 22.35 12.81 -11.71
C THR A 187 21.69 12.91 -10.33
N MET A 188 21.04 11.85 -9.87
CA MET A 188 20.38 11.80 -8.56
C MET A 188 21.39 11.98 -7.42
N GLY A 189 22.56 11.34 -7.51
CA GLY A 189 23.67 11.53 -6.57
C GLY A 189 24.18 12.98 -6.54
N SER A 190 24.39 13.59 -7.71
CA SER A 190 24.83 14.98 -7.83
C SER A 190 23.82 15.96 -7.24
N LEU A 191 22.51 15.74 -7.43
CA LEU A 191 21.45 16.53 -6.83
C LEU A 191 21.44 16.42 -5.29
N ALA A 192 21.62 15.20 -4.75
CA ALA A 192 21.71 14.97 -3.32
C ALA A 192 22.92 15.71 -2.71
N GLU A 193 24.06 15.75 -3.40
CA GLU A 193 25.26 16.46 -2.93
C GLU A 193 25.16 17.99 -3.07
N GLU A 194 24.78 18.51 -4.24
CA GLU A 194 24.74 19.96 -4.50
C GLU A 194 23.57 20.65 -3.77
N HIS A 195 22.42 20.00 -3.67
CA HIS A 195 21.17 20.63 -3.23
C HIS A 195 20.58 20.02 -1.95
N GLY A 196 20.98 18.81 -1.58
CA GLY A 196 20.39 18.07 -0.46
C GLY A 196 19.07 17.41 -0.84
N PHE A 197 18.89 16.18 -0.38
CA PHE A 197 17.68 15.38 -0.56
C PHE A 197 16.81 15.38 0.73
N TYR A 198 15.49 15.28 0.60
CA TYR A 198 14.55 14.97 1.70
C TYR A 198 13.37 14.09 1.21
N PRO A 199 12.80 13.19 2.05
CA PRO A 199 11.66 12.33 1.66
C PRO A 199 10.37 13.14 1.53
N MET A 200 9.30 12.52 1.01
CA MET A 200 8.13 13.29 0.59
C MET A 200 7.42 14.04 1.77
N PRO A 201 6.89 15.25 1.53
CA PRO A 201 6.47 16.13 2.62
C PRO A 201 5.20 15.63 3.33
N ASN A 202 5.31 15.50 4.67
CA ASN A 202 4.25 15.02 5.57
C ASN A 202 3.91 13.52 5.40
N GLU A 203 4.81 12.76 4.78
CA GLU A 203 4.70 11.30 4.59
C GLU A 203 5.51 10.54 5.67
N TRP A 204 6.58 11.15 6.17
CA TRP A 204 7.45 10.59 7.21
C TRP A 204 6.81 10.46 8.61
N THR A 205 7.04 9.31 9.26
CA THR A 205 6.66 9.06 10.66
C THR A 205 7.88 8.97 11.58
N VAL A 206 7.77 9.51 12.80
CA VAL A 206 8.78 9.28 13.86
C VAL A 206 8.70 7.81 14.26
N GLY A 207 9.73 7.05 13.87
CA GLY A 207 9.86 5.64 14.16
C GLY A 207 10.62 5.36 15.45
N LYS A 208 11.06 4.11 15.57
CA LYS A 208 11.67 3.58 16.78
C LYS A 208 13.00 4.24 17.16
N GLU A 209 13.17 4.51 18.46
CA GLU A 209 14.49 4.79 19.03
C GLU A 209 15.31 3.51 19.16
N LEU A 210 16.49 3.50 18.53
CA LEU A 210 17.44 2.39 18.53
C LEU A 210 18.83 2.93 18.88
N ASP A 211 19.49 2.30 19.85
CA ASP A 211 20.79 2.73 20.42
C ASP A 211 20.78 4.17 20.98
N GLY A 212 19.63 4.63 21.50
CA GLY A 212 19.44 6.01 21.97
C GLY A 212 19.38 7.04 20.84
N ARG A 213 19.02 6.63 19.62
CA ARG A 213 18.89 7.47 18.43
C ARG A 213 17.54 7.23 17.76
N THR A 214 16.81 8.29 17.48
CA THR A 214 15.56 8.23 16.70
C THR A 214 15.83 7.73 15.28
N THR A 215 14.97 6.82 14.81
CA THR A 215 14.86 6.44 13.39
C THR A 215 13.58 7.08 12.84
N VAL A 216 13.59 7.49 11.59
CA VAL A 216 12.38 7.91 10.86
C VAL A 216 12.06 6.78 9.88
N ASP A 217 10.84 6.24 9.91
CA ASP A 217 10.51 5.03 9.12
C ASP A 217 10.46 5.30 7.61
N ASP A 218 10.06 6.51 7.22
CA ASP A 218 10.22 7.05 5.87
C ASP A 218 11.17 8.25 5.96
N GLY A 219 12.47 7.94 6.09
CA GLY A 219 13.54 8.94 6.33
C GLY A 219 14.51 9.09 5.15
N GLY A 220 14.46 8.17 4.19
CA GLY A 220 15.27 8.11 2.99
C GLY A 220 14.71 7.09 2.01
N GLU A 221 15.15 7.14 0.76
CA GLU A 221 14.39 6.58 -0.38
C GLU A 221 15.24 5.61 -1.17
N ALA A 222 14.58 4.67 -1.84
CA ALA A 222 15.23 3.55 -2.54
C ALA A 222 14.69 3.41 -3.96
N VAL A 223 15.39 4.05 -4.90
CA VAL A 223 15.01 4.09 -6.32
C VAL A 223 15.59 2.89 -7.05
N THR A 224 14.72 2.10 -7.67
CA THR A 224 15.10 1.12 -8.70
C THR A 224 15.17 1.81 -10.05
N VAL A 225 16.22 1.53 -10.84
CA VAL A 225 16.44 2.18 -12.14
C VAL A 225 16.79 1.14 -13.19
N ALA A 226 16.16 1.20 -14.36
CA ALA A 226 16.45 0.36 -15.52
C ALA A 226 16.51 1.20 -16.81
N ASP A 227 17.21 0.71 -17.83
CA ASP A 227 17.25 1.36 -19.15
C ASP A 227 17.17 0.40 -20.35
N ALA A 228 16.97 1.01 -21.53
CA ALA A 228 16.79 0.33 -22.81
C ALA A 228 18.04 -0.41 -23.33
N THR A 229 19.18 -0.37 -22.63
CA THR A 229 20.35 -1.21 -22.92
C THR A 229 20.30 -2.56 -22.21
N GLY A 230 19.28 -2.78 -21.37
CA GLY A 230 19.18 -3.94 -20.47
C GLY A 230 19.94 -3.74 -19.15
N ASP A 231 20.41 -2.52 -18.85
CA ASP A 231 21.10 -2.21 -17.61
C ASP A 231 20.14 -1.90 -16.46
N ALA A 232 20.59 -2.14 -15.23
CA ALA A 232 19.76 -2.11 -14.03
C ALA A 232 20.58 -1.73 -12.79
N TRP A 233 20.04 -0.85 -11.95
CA TRP A 233 20.68 -0.30 -10.75
C TRP A 233 19.68 -0.16 -9.60
N VAL A 234 20.21 -0.18 -8.38
CA VAL A 234 19.53 0.26 -7.16
C VAL A 234 20.28 1.46 -6.59
N PHE A 235 19.56 2.52 -6.22
CA PHE A 235 20.08 3.76 -5.63
C PHE A 235 19.39 4.03 -4.29
N HIS A 236 20.16 4.30 -3.24
CA HIS A 236 19.64 4.69 -1.92
C HIS A 236 20.16 6.07 -1.53
N VAL A 237 19.31 6.90 -0.94
CA VAL A 237 19.67 8.23 -0.46
C VAL A 237 19.09 8.52 0.92
N VAL A 238 19.87 9.20 1.76
CA VAL A 238 19.46 9.68 3.09
C VAL A 238 19.90 11.14 3.29
N GLY A 239 19.49 11.73 4.41
CA GLY A 239 19.90 13.05 4.84
C GLY A 239 21.42 13.17 5.12
N GLY A 240 21.87 14.42 5.32
CA GLY A 240 23.29 14.75 5.49
C GLY A 240 23.71 14.95 6.95
N TYR A 241 24.84 15.63 7.12
CA TYR A 241 25.33 16.06 8.44
C TYR A 241 25.84 17.50 8.38
N PRO A 242 25.48 18.38 9.34
CA PRO A 242 25.82 19.81 9.30
C PRO A 242 27.32 20.05 9.13
N GLY A 243 27.66 20.89 8.16
CA GLY A 243 29.05 21.27 7.86
C GLY A 243 29.89 20.22 7.13
N ILE A 244 29.33 19.05 6.77
CA ILE A 244 30.06 17.98 6.06
C ILE A 244 29.46 17.69 4.68
N ALA A 245 28.18 17.33 4.63
CA ALA A 245 27.48 17.04 3.37
C ALA A 245 25.98 17.31 3.50
N LYS A 246 25.31 17.68 2.39
CA LYS A 246 23.87 17.93 2.38
C LYS A 246 23.04 16.64 2.44
N SER A 247 23.47 15.60 1.74
CA SER A 247 22.96 14.24 1.81
C SER A 247 24.09 13.24 1.53
N VAL A 248 23.85 11.97 1.79
CA VAL A 248 24.72 10.87 1.37
C VAL A 248 23.91 9.79 0.66
N TRP A 249 24.53 9.12 -0.31
CA TRP A 249 23.90 8.15 -1.19
C TRP A 249 24.85 7.01 -1.55
N VAL A 250 24.28 5.89 -1.98
CA VAL A 250 24.97 4.74 -2.56
C VAL A 250 24.17 4.18 -3.73
N ALA A 251 24.83 3.62 -4.73
CA ALA A 251 24.18 2.88 -5.79
C ALA A 251 25.00 1.66 -6.22
N GLN A 252 24.31 0.57 -6.52
CA GLN A 252 24.92 -0.68 -6.95
C GLN A 252 24.20 -1.22 -8.19
N ARG A 253 24.99 -1.67 -9.17
CA ARG A 253 24.50 -2.26 -10.41
C ARG A 253 24.02 -3.68 -10.19
N VAL A 254 22.83 -4.00 -10.69
CA VAL A 254 22.24 -5.34 -10.65
C VAL A 254 23.04 -6.25 -11.60
N PRO A 255 23.58 -7.39 -11.12
CA PRO A 255 24.38 -8.26 -11.97
C PRO A 255 23.58 -8.83 -13.15
N LYS A 256 24.28 -9.27 -14.20
CA LYS A 256 23.64 -9.91 -15.35
C LYS A 256 22.93 -11.19 -14.91
N GLY A 257 21.66 -11.34 -15.29
CA GLY A 257 20.83 -12.47 -14.87
C GLY A 257 20.22 -12.33 -13.47
N HIS A 258 20.44 -11.22 -12.77
CA HIS A 258 19.85 -11.00 -11.45
C HIS A 258 18.56 -10.16 -11.48
N ALA A 259 17.83 -10.26 -10.37
CA ALA A 259 16.82 -9.31 -9.90
C ALA A 259 17.16 -8.82 -8.48
N ALA A 260 16.61 -7.67 -8.09
CA ALA A 260 16.69 -7.16 -6.71
C ALA A 260 15.34 -6.57 -6.29
N PHE A 261 15.04 -6.66 -4.99
CA PHE A 261 13.72 -6.36 -4.43
C PHE A 261 13.85 -5.49 -3.17
N ILE A 262 12.98 -4.50 -3.04
CA ILE A 262 13.00 -3.53 -1.93
C ILE A 262 11.63 -3.52 -1.26
N ALA A 263 11.61 -3.77 0.04
CA ALA A 263 10.37 -3.91 0.83
C ALA A 263 10.41 -3.00 2.05
N ASN A 264 10.66 -1.70 1.83
CA ASN A 264 10.85 -0.65 2.84
C ASN A 264 12.10 -0.76 3.74
N ASN A 265 13.11 -1.50 3.28
CA ASN A 265 14.45 -1.50 3.87
C ASN A 265 15.52 -1.43 2.77
N PHE A 266 16.57 -0.63 2.99
CA PHE A 266 17.73 -0.59 2.08
C PHE A 266 18.44 -1.96 2.04
N ILE A 267 18.77 -2.43 0.84
CA ILE A 267 19.37 -3.75 0.62
C ILE A 267 20.88 -3.76 0.35
N ILE A 268 21.48 -2.59 0.07
CA ILE A 268 22.90 -2.46 -0.29
C ILE A 268 23.75 -2.58 0.98
N LYS A 269 24.73 -3.49 0.93
CA LYS A 269 25.48 -3.94 2.11
C LYS A 269 26.78 -3.16 2.29
N GLU A 270 27.91 -3.82 2.08
CA GLU A 270 29.24 -3.25 2.24
C GLU A 270 29.53 -2.20 1.16
N VAL A 271 30.08 -1.06 1.58
CA VAL A 271 30.50 0.04 0.71
C VAL A 271 32.02 -0.08 0.51
N PRO A 272 32.53 -0.31 -0.71
CA PRO A 272 33.97 -0.41 -0.95
C PRO A 272 34.69 0.90 -0.60
N GLU A 273 36.00 0.85 -0.42
CA GLU A 273 36.80 2.05 -0.10
C GLU A 273 36.84 3.04 -1.27
N GLU A 274 36.87 2.52 -2.50
CA GLU A 274 36.85 3.28 -3.75
C GLU A 274 35.62 2.93 -4.60
N GLN A 275 35.17 3.88 -5.43
CA GLN A 275 34.10 3.63 -6.41
C GLN A 275 34.57 2.66 -7.52
N THR A 276 33.62 1.95 -8.13
CA THR A 276 33.85 1.08 -9.28
C THR A 276 32.82 1.35 -10.38
N ALA A 277 33.00 0.75 -11.56
CA ALA A 277 32.05 0.86 -12.67
C ALA A 277 30.63 0.34 -12.34
N ASP A 278 30.52 -0.51 -11.30
CA ASP A 278 29.28 -1.19 -10.90
C ASP A 278 28.83 -0.82 -9.46
N PHE A 279 29.54 0.11 -8.80
CA PHE A 279 29.26 0.56 -7.43
C PHE A 279 29.71 2.01 -7.20
N LEU A 280 28.77 2.92 -6.93
CA LEU A 280 29.00 4.36 -6.75
C LEU A 280 28.47 4.82 -5.38
N PHE A 281 29.04 5.89 -4.80
CA PHE A 281 28.60 6.45 -3.51
C PHE A 281 29.10 7.87 -3.30
N SER A 282 28.39 8.68 -2.51
CA SER A 282 28.82 10.04 -2.17
C SER A 282 30.19 10.05 -1.48
N PRO A 283 31.16 10.89 -1.90
CA PRO A 283 32.55 10.83 -1.39
C PRO A 283 32.65 11.10 0.12
N ASN A 284 31.71 11.87 0.68
CA ASN A 284 31.67 12.21 2.10
C ASN A 284 31.00 11.14 2.99
N ILE A 285 30.59 9.98 2.47
CA ILE A 285 29.77 9.00 3.20
C ILE A 285 30.42 8.50 4.51
N ARG A 286 31.72 8.20 4.48
CA ARG A 286 32.50 7.78 5.66
C ARG A 286 32.66 8.93 6.66
N ALA A 287 32.84 10.16 6.19
CA ALA A 287 32.96 11.34 7.05
C ALA A 287 31.65 11.67 7.77
N VAL A 288 30.51 11.57 7.07
CA VAL A 288 29.16 11.70 7.64
C VAL A 288 28.88 10.60 8.66
N ALA A 289 29.15 9.33 8.32
CA ALA A 289 28.95 8.21 9.22
C ALA A 289 29.79 8.32 10.51
N LYS A 290 31.06 8.75 10.40
CA LYS A 290 31.95 9.02 11.53
C LYS A 290 31.46 10.18 12.40
N ALA A 291 31.06 11.31 11.79
CA ALA A 291 30.61 12.49 12.52
C ALA A 291 29.26 12.30 13.25
N ALA A 292 28.35 11.51 12.67
CA ALA A 292 27.12 11.08 13.33
C ALA A 292 27.37 10.01 14.42
N GLY A 293 28.58 9.44 14.49
CA GLY A 293 28.94 8.35 15.40
C GLY A 293 28.26 7.01 15.05
N PHE A 294 27.98 6.79 13.77
CA PHE A 294 27.32 5.57 13.26
C PHE A 294 28.33 4.51 12.78
N TRP A 295 29.59 4.89 12.63
CA TRP A 295 30.68 4.04 12.12
C TRP A 295 32.02 4.49 12.72
N ASP A 296 32.87 3.52 13.09
CA ASP A 296 34.23 3.78 13.57
C ASP A 296 35.24 3.63 12.42
N GLU A 297 36.21 4.53 12.39
CA GLU A 297 37.29 4.53 11.40
C GLU A 297 38.11 3.24 11.43
N GLY A 298 38.39 2.68 10.25
CA GLY A 298 39.11 1.40 10.10
C GLY A 298 38.23 0.15 10.14
N LYS A 299 36.90 0.28 10.28
CA LYS A 299 35.94 -0.80 10.02
C LYS A 299 35.43 -0.72 8.59
N ALA A 300 35.01 -1.85 8.00
CA ALA A 300 34.22 -1.81 6.77
C ALA A 300 32.92 -1.00 7.00
N LEU A 301 32.54 -0.16 6.04
CA LEU A 301 31.27 0.58 6.08
C LEU A 301 30.16 -0.27 5.47
N HIS A 302 29.01 -0.40 6.14
CA HIS A 302 27.86 -1.14 5.63
C HIS A 302 26.62 -0.24 5.63
N PHE A 303 26.11 0.10 4.44
CA PHE A 303 25.14 1.19 4.25
C PHE A 303 23.90 1.05 5.13
N THR A 304 23.13 -0.05 5.01
CA THR A 304 21.89 -0.22 5.80
C THR A 304 22.17 -0.16 7.30
N ASN A 305 23.05 -1.01 7.82
CA ASN A 305 23.37 -1.07 9.26
C ASN A 305 23.87 0.27 9.83
N THR A 306 24.55 1.11 9.04
CA THR A 306 24.99 2.45 9.45
C THR A 306 23.82 3.46 9.45
N PHE A 307 23.03 3.52 8.38
CA PHE A 307 22.06 4.61 8.17
C PHE A 307 20.60 4.26 8.46
N ALA A 308 20.24 2.98 8.55
CA ALA A 308 18.89 2.43 8.62
C ALA A 308 18.82 1.26 9.63
N PRO A 309 18.77 1.55 10.94
CA PRO A 309 18.91 0.56 12.02
C PRO A 309 17.65 -0.28 12.28
N ASP A 310 16.45 0.21 11.94
CA ASP A 310 15.24 -0.62 11.99
C ASP A 310 15.17 -1.45 10.72
N THR A 311 16.02 -2.47 10.67
CA THR A 311 16.10 -3.42 9.56
C THR A 311 14.91 -4.36 9.52
N VAL A 312 14.09 -4.48 10.57
CA VAL A 312 13.15 -5.61 10.75
C VAL A 312 11.68 -5.21 10.66
N THR A 313 11.31 -4.06 11.22
CA THR A 313 9.96 -3.87 11.75
C THR A 313 9.14 -2.66 11.30
N PHE A 314 9.77 -1.65 10.68
CA PHE A 314 9.13 -0.51 9.98
C PHE A 314 7.87 0.06 10.69
N THR A 315 8.08 0.99 11.62
CA THR A 315 7.14 1.28 12.72
C THR A 315 6.07 2.35 12.44
N THR A 316 5.32 2.25 11.35
CA THR A 316 4.16 3.13 11.07
C THR A 316 3.04 2.96 12.11
N HIS A 317 3.11 3.74 13.20
CA HIS A 317 2.06 3.96 14.20
C HIS A 317 1.47 2.71 14.90
N GLY A 318 2.30 1.83 15.47
CA GLY A 318 1.78 0.70 16.24
C GLY A 318 2.82 -0.08 17.02
N GLN A 319 2.51 -1.36 17.28
CA GLN A 319 3.56 -2.32 17.60
C GLN A 319 4.44 -2.56 16.36
N PRO A 320 5.74 -2.84 16.53
CA PRO A 320 6.61 -3.25 15.43
C PRO A 320 6.04 -4.47 14.71
N ILE A 321 6.19 -4.59 13.38
CA ILE A 321 5.70 -5.74 12.60
C ILE A 321 6.90 -6.63 12.20
N PRO A 322 7.18 -7.75 12.92
CA PRO A 322 8.17 -8.72 12.48
C PRO A 322 7.87 -9.20 11.06
N LEU A 323 8.92 -9.35 10.26
CA LEU A 323 8.83 -9.82 8.87
C LEU A 323 8.06 -8.90 7.90
N TYR A 324 7.74 -7.64 8.27
CA TYR A 324 7.06 -6.67 7.40
C TYR A 324 7.70 -6.51 6.01
N ALA A 325 9.04 -6.51 6.00
CA ALA A 325 9.84 -6.60 4.80
C ALA A 325 10.20 -8.06 4.46
N SER A 326 10.57 -8.87 5.46
CA SER A 326 11.12 -10.20 5.25
C SER A 326 10.18 -11.18 4.53
N LEU A 327 8.85 -11.15 4.75
CA LEU A 327 7.91 -12.01 3.99
C LEU A 327 7.84 -11.61 2.52
N ARG A 328 7.80 -10.30 2.23
CA ARG A 328 7.78 -9.78 0.86
C ARG A 328 9.07 -10.16 0.13
N LEU A 329 10.23 -9.95 0.76
CA LEU A 329 11.52 -10.37 0.21
C LEU A 329 11.57 -11.89 0.03
N TRP A 330 11.35 -12.69 1.08
CA TRP A 330 11.32 -14.16 1.02
C TRP A 330 10.51 -14.68 -0.16
N ARG A 331 9.30 -14.14 -0.36
CA ARG A 331 8.42 -14.54 -1.45
C ARG A 331 8.96 -14.14 -2.81
N LEU A 332 9.42 -12.91 -2.99
CA LEU A 332 9.99 -12.43 -4.27
C LEU A 332 11.25 -13.21 -4.66
N PHE A 333 12.12 -13.53 -3.69
CA PHE A 333 13.29 -14.40 -3.88
C PHE A 333 12.89 -15.84 -4.22
N THR A 334 11.83 -16.36 -3.59
CA THR A 334 11.27 -17.70 -3.88
C THR A 334 10.62 -17.78 -5.27
N LEU A 335 9.98 -16.70 -5.73
CA LEU A 335 9.42 -16.64 -7.09
C LEU A 335 10.52 -16.48 -8.15
N ALA A 336 11.59 -15.74 -7.86
CA ALA A 336 12.74 -15.55 -8.75
C ALA A 336 13.66 -16.78 -8.86
N ALA A 337 13.84 -17.52 -7.77
CA ALA A 337 14.74 -18.67 -7.70
C ALA A 337 14.19 -19.81 -6.80
N PRO A 338 13.12 -20.51 -7.23
CA PRO A 338 12.40 -21.47 -6.39
C PRO A 338 13.25 -22.67 -5.94
N SER A 339 14.22 -23.12 -6.74
CA SER A 339 15.07 -24.28 -6.38
C SER A 339 16.04 -24.03 -5.22
N LYS A 340 16.18 -22.78 -4.76
CA LYS A 340 17.09 -22.40 -3.67
C LYS A 340 16.55 -22.77 -2.28
N ASN A 341 15.24 -23.04 -2.14
CA ASN A 341 14.57 -23.37 -0.87
C ASN A 341 14.82 -22.32 0.24
N TRP A 342 14.48 -21.05 -0.03
CA TRP A 342 14.72 -19.94 0.89
C TRP A 342 14.02 -20.14 2.25
N GLU A 343 14.78 -20.00 3.33
CA GLU A 343 14.25 -19.92 4.69
C GLU A 343 13.65 -18.52 4.96
N VAL A 344 12.71 -18.44 5.91
CA VAL A 344 12.14 -17.16 6.37
C VAL A 344 13.03 -16.57 7.45
N HIS A 345 13.87 -15.62 7.08
CA HIS A 345 14.74 -14.90 8.01
C HIS A 345 14.02 -13.75 8.73
N LEU A 346 14.30 -13.57 10.02
CA LEU A 346 13.80 -12.43 10.79
C LEU A 346 14.38 -11.11 10.29
N GLN A 347 15.66 -11.08 9.91
CA GLN A 347 16.31 -9.90 9.34
C GLN A 347 16.21 -9.92 7.80
N PRO A 348 15.60 -8.90 7.16
CA PRO A 348 15.75 -8.62 5.72
C PRO A 348 17.20 -8.63 5.23
N MET A 349 18.14 -8.22 6.09
CA MET A 349 19.57 -8.17 5.76
C MET A 349 20.26 -9.54 5.72
N ASP A 350 19.58 -10.64 6.10
CA ASP A 350 20.11 -12.00 5.93
C ASP A 350 20.00 -12.46 4.46
N TYR A 351 18.97 -12.02 3.73
CA TYR A 351 18.87 -12.25 2.28
C TYR A 351 20.01 -11.54 1.52
N PRO A 352 20.55 -12.12 0.44
CA PRO A 352 21.51 -11.41 -0.41
C PRO A 352 20.83 -10.22 -1.10
N TRP A 353 21.58 -9.17 -1.43
CA TRP A 353 21.00 -7.92 -1.96
C TRP A 353 20.35 -8.08 -3.35
N SER A 354 20.73 -9.11 -4.08
CA SER A 354 20.14 -9.50 -5.36
C SER A 354 20.18 -11.03 -5.50
N VAL A 355 19.38 -11.57 -6.42
CA VAL A 355 19.25 -13.00 -6.68
C VAL A 355 19.38 -13.30 -8.17
N GLU A 356 20.20 -14.29 -8.51
CA GLU A 356 20.26 -14.89 -9.84
C GLU A 356 18.91 -15.57 -10.14
N VAL A 357 18.24 -15.12 -11.20
CA VAL A 357 16.92 -15.60 -11.60
C VAL A 357 17.06 -16.97 -12.28
N GLU A 358 16.40 -18.00 -11.74
CA GLU A 358 16.63 -19.40 -12.13
C GLU A 358 16.21 -19.70 -13.58
N LYS A 359 15.18 -19.00 -14.07
CA LYS A 359 14.65 -19.12 -15.44
C LYS A 359 14.24 -17.72 -15.90
N PRO A 360 14.67 -17.23 -17.08
CA PRO A 360 14.32 -15.89 -17.53
C PRO A 360 12.80 -15.66 -17.50
N LEU A 361 12.37 -14.56 -16.90
CA LEU A 361 10.97 -14.21 -16.66
C LEU A 361 10.37 -13.46 -17.87
N ASP A 362 9.07 -13.60 -18.14
CA ASP A 362 8.37 -12.63 -18.98
C ASP A 362 7.62 -11.60 -18.13
N ARG A 363 7.03 -10.60 -18.80
CA ARG A 363 6.26 -9.54 -18.14
C ARG A 363 5.13 -10.09 -17.27
N ARG A 364 4.47 -11.20 -17.65
CA ARG A 364 3.37 -11.78 -16.86
C ARG A 364 3.90 -12.51 -15.62
N ASP A 365 5.05 -13.14 -15.73
CA ASP A 365 5.72 -13.71 -14.55
C ASP A 365 6.08 -12.59 -13.55
N ILE A 366 6.56 -11.45 -14.04
CA ILE A 366 6.84 -10.24 -13.24
C ILE A 366 5.54 -9.61 -12.67
N PHE A 367 4.45 -9.51 -13.44
CA PHE A 367 3.16 -9.01 -12.96
C PHE A 367 2.59 -9.88 -11.82
N LYS A 368 2.70 -11.21 -11.94
CA LYS A 368 2.29 -12.15 -10.89
C LYS A 368 3.08 -11.93 -9.59
N MET A 369 4.37 -11.59 -9.67
CA MET A 369 5.19 -11.29 -8.47
C MET A 369 4.66 -10.08 -7.69
N HIS A 370 4.21 -9.03 -8.37
CA HIS A 370 3.58 -7.85 -7.73
C HIS A 370 2.11 -8.03 -7.35
N SER A 371 1.46 -9.05 -7.93
CA SER A 371 0.08 -9.44 -7.64
C SER A 371 -0.02 -10.56 -6.58
N ASP A 372 1.10 -10.99 -6.00
CA ASP A 372 1.14 -12.17 -5.14
C ASP A 372 0.59 -11.92 -3.72
N LEU A 373 -0.16 -12.90 -3.23
CA LEU A 373 -0.86 -12.91 -1.94
C LEU A 373 -0.35 -14.04 -1.02
N TYR A 374 0.90 -14.45 -1.21
CA TYR A 374 1.54 -15.63 -0.60
C TYR A 374 0.82 -16.96 -0.88
N LYS A 375 0.04 -17.02 -1.98
CA LYS A 375 -0.77 -18.19 -2.37
C LYS A 375 0.05 -19.48 -2.40
N GLY A 376 -0.49 -20.53 -1.78
CA GLY A 376 0.14 -21.86 -1.69
C GLY A 376 1.21 -22.01 -0.60
N THR A 377 1.36 -21.03 0.30
CA THR A 377 2.28 -21.09 1.45
C THR A 377 1.53 -21.15 2.78
N GLU A 378 2.25 -21.14 3.91
CA GLU A 378 1.66 -20.95 5.25
C GLU A 378 1.29 -19.49 5.55
N PHE A 379 1.81 -18.51 4.78
CA PHE A 379 1.53 -17.07 4.91
C PHE A 379 0.40 -16.58 3.98
N ASP A 380 -0.26 -17.51 3.27
CA ASP A 380 -1.31 -17.27 2.29
C ASP A 380 -2.46 -16.42 2.87
N LEU A 381 -2.59 -15.18 2.37
CA LEU A 381 -3.47 -14.17 2.95
C LEU A 381 -4.96 -14.52 2.83
N GLY A 382 -5.33 -15.40 1.89
CA GLY A 382 -6.72 -15.87 1.72
C GLY A 382 -7.17 -16.92 2.75
N LYS A 383 -6.41 -17.14 3.83
CA LYS A 383 -6.66 -18.21 4.82
C LYS A 383 -6.73 -17.69 6.26
N GLY A 384 -7.34 -18.52 7.12
CA GLY A 384 -7.44 -18.26 8.56
C GLY A 384 -8.48 -17.20 8.93
N ALA A 385 -8.57 -16.86 10.22
CA ALA A 385 -9.62 -16.00 10.75
C ALA A 385 -9.62 -14.58 10.16
N LEU A 386 -8.44 -14.02 9.83
CA LEU A 386 -8.30 -12.69 9.23
C LEU A 386 -8.91 -12.59 7.83
N ALA A 387 -8.95 -13.71 7.08
CA ALA A 387 -9.55 -13.77 5.75
C ALA A 387 -11.08 -13.99 5.77
N GLY A 388 -11.65 -14.22 6.96
CA GLY A 388 -13.09 -14.47 7.14
C GLY A 388 -13.60 -15.75 6.47
N PRO A 389 -14.92 -15.90 6.31
CA PRO A 389 -15.53 -17.09 5.71
C PRO A 389 -15.23 -17.29 4.23
N PHE A 390 -14.82 -16.24 3.51
CA PHE A 390 -14.75 -16.24 2.05
C PHE A 390 -13.36 -15.87 1.48
N GLY A 391 -12.31 -15.95 2.31
CA GLY A 391 -10.91 -15.86 1.85
C GLY A 391 -10.48 -14.48 1.37
N ASN A 392 -10.99 -13.39 1.96
CA ASN A 392 -10.56 -12.04 1.65
C ASN A 392 -9.09 -11.83 2.06
N PRO A 393 -8.14 -11.62 1.12
CA PRO A 393 -6.72 -11.47 1.43
C PRO A 393 -6.37 -10.07 1.98
N PHE A 394 -7.37 -9.20 2.14
CA PHE A 394 -7.22 -7.80 2.54
C PHE A 394 -7.84 -7.53 3.91
N PRO A 395 -7.17 -7.92 5.01
CA PRO A 395 -7.59 -7.60 6.37
C PRO A 395 -7.50 -6.09 6.63
N THR A 396 -8.42 -5.56 7.45
CA THR A 396 -8.46 -4.13 7.79
C THR A 396 -7.27 -3.71 8.66
N GLU A 397 -6.32 -2.98 8.08
CA GLU A 397 -5.18 -2.41 8.79
C GLU A 397 -5.59 -1.37 9.86
N GLY A 398 -4.88 -1.36 11.00
CA GLY A 398 -4.96 -0.32 12.02
C GLY A 398 -5.80 -0.66 13.26
N GLY A 399 -6.17 0.40 14.01
CA GLY A 399 -6.92 0.30 15.25
C GLY A 399 -6.18 -0.42 16.40
N VAL A 400 -6.93 -0.80 17.44
CA VAL A 400 -6.37 -1.39 18.67
C VAL A 400 -5.60 -2.69 18.40
N ALA A 401 -6.00 -3.44 17.36
CA ALA A 401 -5.32 -4.64 16.91
C ALA A 401 -3.83 -4.36 16.63
N SER A 402 -3.53 -3.49 15.67
CA SER A 402 -2.17 -3.12 15.26
C SER A 402 -1.39 -2.33 16.33
N THR A 403 -2.06 -1.62 17.25
CA THR A 403 -1.36 -0.82 18.27
C THR A 403 -1.03 -1.59 19.55
N GLY A 404 -1.61 -2.77 19.80
CA GLY A 404 -1.37 -3.46 21.07
C GLY A 404 -1.94 -4.87 21.28
N MET A 405 -2.54 -5.53 20.28
CA MET A 405 -3.04 -6.92 20.45
C MET A 405 -2.37 -7.93 19.50
N GLY A 406 -1.82 -7.49 18.38
CA GLY A 406 -1.11 -8.35 17.43
C GLY A 406 -0.60 -7.56 16.22
N GLN A 407 -0.31 -8.26 15.14
CA GLN A 407 0.03 -7.66 13.85
C GLN A 407 -0.86 -8.21 12.74
N ILE A 408 -0.88 -7.50 11.62
CA ILE A 408 -1.50 -7.92 10.37
C ILE A 408 -0.34 -8.18 9.38
N PRO A 409 -0.28 -9.36 8.71
CA PRO A 409 0.81 -9.67 7.80
C PRO A 409 0.77 -8.76 6.57
N ARG A 410 1.92 -8.19 6.19
CA ARG A 410 2.01 -7.27 5.06
C ARG A 410 2.12 -8.03 3.72
N GLY A 411 1.12 -7.89 2.86
CA GLY A 411 1.13 -8.41 1.48
C GLY A 411 2.03 -7.59 0.55
N ILE A 412 2.40 -8.19 -0.59
CA ILE A 412 3.06 -7.49 -1.71
C ILE A 412 2.03 -6.62 -2.45
N SER A 413 0.87 -7.19 -2.76
CA SER A 413 -0.34 -6.48 -3.22
C SER A 413 -1.29 -6.26 -2.03
N ILE A 414 -1.81 -5.04 -1.83
CA ILE A 414 -2.71 -4.71 -0.71
C ILE A 414 -3.83 -3.74 -1.11
N GLN A 415 -4.89 -3.67 -0.31
CA GLN A 415 -6.09 -2.84 -0.50
C GLN A 415 -5.91 -1.31 -0.45
N ARG A 416 -4.66 -0.82 -0.40
CA ARG A 416 -4.30 0.61 -0.53
C ARG A 416 -3.14 0.83 -1.51
N THR A 417 -2.90 -0.13 -2.41
CA THR A 417 -2.07 0.11 -3.60
C THR A 417 -2.84 1.07 -4.51
N VAL A 418 -2.28 2.25 -4.77
CA VAL A 418 -2.91 3.26 -5.67
C VAL A 418 -2.68 2.88 -7.13
N TYR A 419 -1.50 2.30 -7.41
CA TYR A 419 -1.20 1.57 -8.63
C TYR A 419 -0.01 0.61 -8.41
N GLY A 420 -0.02 -0.52 -9.09
CA GLY A 420 1.20 -1.26 -9.43
C GLY A 420 1.73 -0.78 -10.79
N VAL A 421 3.04 -0.60 -10.90
CA VAL A 421 3.71 -0.25 -12.16
C VAL A 421 4.92 -1.13 -12.39
N MET A 422 5.05 -1.67 -13.60
CA MET A 422 6.29 -2.31 -14.07
C MET A 422 6.68 -1.73 -15.42
N ASN A 423 7.76 -0.95 -15.43
CA ASN A 423 8.28 -0.32 -16.64
C ASN A 423 9.19 -1.30 -17.37
N GLU A 424 8.83 -1.67 -18.59
CA GLU A 424 9.58 -2.54 -19.50
C GLU A 424 10.48 -1.68 -20.38
N ALA A 425 11.77 -1.64 -20.04
CA ALA A 425 12.77 -0.78 -20.67
C ALA A 425 13.26 -1.39 -22.00
N LEU A 426 12.53 -1.11 -23.07
CA LEU A 426 12.83 -1.56 -24.43
C LEU A 426 13.45 -0.45 -25.31
N PRO A 427 14.37 -0.79 -26.23
CA PRO A 427 14.94 0.18 -27.17
C PRO A 427 13.97 0.58 -28.28
N GLU A 428 14.43 1.46 -29.18
CA GLU A 428 13.70 1.85 -30.41
C GLU A 428 12.31 2.47 -30.16
N GLY A 429 12.13 3.10 -28.99
CA GLY A 429 10.86 3.71 -28.56
C GLY A 429 9.82 2.70 -28.06
N LYS A 430 10.11 1.39 -28.08
CA LYS A 430 9.16 0.31 -27.71
C LYS A 430 8.94 0.17 -26.20
N ALA A 431 9.52 1.03 -25.38
CA ALA A 431 9.40 1.00 -23.93
C ALA A 431 7.95 1.25 -23.46
N VAL A 432 7.52 0.49 -22.45
CA VAL A 432 6.14 0.47 -21.96
C VAL A 432 6.13 0.58 -20.44
N SER A 433 5.37 1.52 -19.88
CA SER A 433 4.97 1.47 -18.49
C SER A 433 3.71 0.62 -18.38
N TRP A 434 3.81 -0.57 -17.79
CA TRP A 434 2.66 -1.44 -17.54
C TRP A 434 2.01 -1.03 -16.22
N PHE A 435 0.82 -0.43 -16.31
CA PHE A 435 0.17 0.28 -15.21
C PHE A 435 -1.12 -0.43 -14.80
N ALA A 436 -1.10 -1.06 -13.62
CA ALA A 436 -2.27 -1.61 -12.96
C ALA A 436 -2.76 -0.60 -11.92
N ILE A 437 -3.91 0.04 -12.18
CA ILE A 437 -4.48 1.05 -11.28
C ILE A 437 -5.27 0.34 -10.16
N ASP A 438 -5.24 0.88 -8.94
CA ASP A 438 -5.63 0.16 -7.71
C ASP A 438 -4.79 -1.11 -7.46
N THR A 439 -5.37 -2.16 -6.88
CA THR A 439 -4.67 -3.33 -6.30
C THR A 439 -4.28 -4.35 -7.38
N PRO A 440 -2.98 -4.65 -7.61
CA PRO A 440 -2.53 -5.54 -8.69
C PRO A 440 -3.12 -6.96 -8.67
N ALA A 441 -3.36 -7.54 -7.49
CA ALA A 441 -4.01 -8.84 -7.37
C ALA A 441 -5.41 -8.89 -7.99
N THR A 442 -6.10 -7.75 -8.11
CA THR A 442 -7.47 -7.62 -8.63
C THR A 442 -7.56 -6.64 -9.81
N SER A 443 -6.44 -6.35 -10.49
CA SER A 443 -6.37 -5.33 -11.56
C SER A 443 -5.56 -5.78 -12.78
N VAL A 444 -5.75 -5.11 -13.92
CA VAL A 444 -5.07 -5.44 -15.20
C VAL A 444 -3.88 -4.51 -15.41
N PHE A 445 -2.74 -5.04 -15.86
CA PHE A 445 -1.58 -4.23 -16.22
C PHE A 445 -1.76 -3.67 -17.63
N VAL A 446 -2.18 -2.41 -17.73
CA VAL A 446 -2.53 -1.73 -19.00
C VAL A 446 -1.31 -0.95 -19.54
N PRO A 447 -0.99 -1.02 -20.84
CA PRO A 447 0.20 -0.36 -21.39
C PRO A 447 0.03 1.16 -21.47
N VAL A 448 1.12 1.85 -21.12
CA VAL A 448 1.35 3.28 -21.38
C VAL A 448 2.71 3.38 -22.10
N MET A 449 2.67 3.61 -23.41
CA MET A 449 3.85 3.68 -24.27
C MET A 449 4.67 4.92 -23.93
N ALA A 450 5.99 4.76 -23.75
CA ALA A 450 6.87 5.84 -23.31
C ALA A 450 6.92 7.06 -24.24
N HIS A 451 6.64 6.85 -25.53
CA HIS A 451 6.58 7.88 -26.58
C HIS A 451 5.15 8.35 -26.92
N SER A 452 4.13 7.80 -26.26
CA SER A 452 2.77 8.35 -26.30
C SER A 452 2.75 9.67 -25.51
N THR A 453 1.83 10.56 -25.90
CA THR A 453 1.56 11.83 -25.21
C THR A 453 0.12 11.93 -24.68
N THR A 454 -0.69 10.86 -24.82
CA THR A 454 -2.11 10.82 -24.41
C THR A 454 -2.50 9.52 -23.73
N VAL A 455 -3.33 9.60 -22.69
CA VAL A 455 -4.08 8.48 -22.10
C VAL A 455 -5.57 8.69 -22.32
N ASP A 456 -6.39 7.66 -22.15
CA ASP A 456 -7.84 7.88 -22.04
C ASP A 456 -8.16 8.79 -20.82
N PRO A 457 -9.11 9.74 -20.91
CA PRO A 457 -9.45 10.64 -19.82
C PRO A 457 -9.77 9.96 -18.48
N SER A 458 -10.20 8.69 -18.48
CA SER A 458 -10.43 7.91 -17.25
C SER A 458 -9.18 7.73 -16.38
N TYR A 459 -7.98 7.71 -16.97
CA TYR A 459 -6.71 7.64 -16.23
C TYR A 459 -6.22 9.02 -15.74
N ALA A 460 -6.80 10.10 -16.28
CA ALA A 460 -6.57 11.48 -15.85
C ALA A 460 -7.70 12.01 -14.92
N THR A 461 -8.66 11.16 -14.55
CA THR A 461 -9.90 11.54 -13.86
C THR A 461 -10.13 10.72 -12.60
N GLY A 462 -10.70 11.37 -11.58
CA GLY A 462 -11.08 10.74 -10.30
C GLY A 462 -10.05 10.92 -9.20
N THR A 463 -10.53 10.93 -7.96
CA THR A 463 -9.73 10.90 -6.73
C THR A 463 -10.56 10.20 -5.64
N ASN A 464 -9.90 9.70 -4.59
CA ASN A 464 -10.53 9.18 -3.37
C ASN A 464 -11.55 10.13 -2.70
N ARG A 465 -11.56 11.43 -3.03
CA ARG A 465 -12.49 12.41 -2.47
C ARG A 465 -13.91 12.34 -3.03
N LYS A 466 -14.13 11.75 -4.21
CA LYS A 466 -15.47 11.68 -4.85
C LYS A 466 -15.58 10.57 -5.90
N PHE A 467 -16.55 9.66 -5.71
CA PHE A 467 -16.90 8.62 -6.67
C PHE A 467 -17.32 9.18 -8.05
N THR A 468 -16.86 8.52 -9.12
CA THR A 468 -17.34 8.77 -10.49
C THR A 468 -17.10 7.56 -11.40
N ARG A 469 -18.10 7.22 -12.23
CA ARG A 469 -17.96 6.21 -13.30
C ARG A 469 -16.98 6.63 -14.41
N ASN A 470 -16.59 7.91 -14.46
CA ASN A 470 -15.66 8.45 -15.47
C ASN A 470 -14.17 8.27 -15.09
N SER A 471 -13.84 7.41 -14.12
CA SER A 471 -12.47 7.19 -13.62
C SER A 471 -12.09 5.73 -13.75
N ALA A 472 -10.85 5.47 -14.18
CA ALA A 472 -10.26 4.14 -14.20
C ALA A 472 -10.05 3.63 -12.76
N TRP A 473 -9.52 4.49 -11.86
CA TRP A 473 -9.24 4.08 -10.48
C TRP A 473 -10.53 3.62 -9.77
N TRP A 474 -11.63 4.38 -9.87
CA TRP A 474 -12.91 3.95 -9.29
C TRP A 474 -13.51 2.69 -9.94
N ALA A 475 -13.13 2.32 -11.18
CA ALA A 475 -13.56 1.06 -11.77
C ALA A 475 -12.87 -0.12 -11.09
N PHE A 476 -11.55 -0.05 -10.94
CA PHE A 476 -10.75 -1.11 -10.33
C PHE A 476 -10.96 -1.18 -8.82
N ASP A 477 -10.93 -0.05 -8.10
CA ASP A 477 -11.28 0.04 -6.67
C ASP A 477 -12.68 -0.52 -6.38
N PHE A 478 -13.69 -0.25 -7.22
CA PHE A 478 -15.03 -0.80 -6.99
C PHE A 478 -15.05 -2.33 -7.08
N VAL A 479 -14.46 -2.93 -8.12
CA VAL A 479 -14.37 -4.41 -8.23
C VAL A 479 -13.54 -5.00 -7.10
N ASN A 480 -12.42 -4.37 -6.75
CA ASN A 480 -11.56 -4.80 -5.66
C ASN A 480 -12.33 -4.80 -4.32
N ASN A 481 -13.06 -3.73 -4.00
CA ASN A 481 -13.86 -3.65 -2.76
C ASN A 481 -15.10 -4.56 -2.79
N TRP A 482 -15.79 -4.69 -3.91
CA TRP A 482 -16.95 -5.58 -4.04
C TRP A 482 -16.57 -7.06 -3.89
N SER A 483 -15.40 -7.46 -4.41
CA SER A 483 -14.90 -8.83 -4.29
C SER A 483 -14.79 -9.32 -2.84
N LYS A 484 -14.51 -8.41 -1.89
CA LYS A 484 -14.33 -8.71 -0.46
C LYS A 484 -15.59 -9.32 0.21
N LEU A 485 -16.78 -9.19 -0.41
CA LEU A 485 -18.01 -9.85 0.02
C LEU A 485 -17.95 -11.38 -0.13
N ASN A 486 -17.27 -11.89 -1.16
CA ASN A 486 -16.98 -13.32 -1.34
C ASN A 486 -15.76 -13.53 -2.26
N TYR A 487 -14.57 -13.25 -1.73
CA TYR A 487 -13.35 -13.13 -2.55
C TYR A 487 -13.03 -14.43 -3.31
N ASN A 488 -13.07 -15.58 -2.62
CA ASN A 488 -12.83 -16.88 -3.23
C ASN A 488 -13.76 -17.17 -4.42
N MET A 489 -15.03 -16.75 -4.37
CA MET A 489 -15.93 -16.98 -5.49
C MET A 489 -15.77 -15.95 -6.60
N MET A 490 -15.77 -14.65 -6.29
CA MET A 490 -15.67 -13.62 -7.34
C MET A 490 -14.32 -13.67 -8.05
N SER A 491 -13.23 -13.86 -7.30
CA SER A 491 -11.89 -13.78 -7.86
C SER A 491 -11.56 -15.00 -8.72
N GLU A 492 -11.79 -16.22 -8.25
CA GLU A 492 -11.47 -17.45 -9.00
C GLU A 492 -12.39 -17.69 -10.21
N ASN A 493 -13.66 -17.25 -10.16
CA ASN A 493 -14.63 -17.55 -11.24
C ASN A 493 -14.82 -16.42 -12.25
N ASP A 494 -14.59 -15.16 -11.89
CA ASP A 494 -14.93 -14.02 -12.75
C ASP A 494 -13.79 -12.99 -12.88
N ILE A 495 -13.12 -12.58 -11.79
CA ILE A 495 -12.09 -11.52 -11.84
C ILE A 495 -10.78 -12.03 -12.46
N TYR A 496 -10.16 -13.12 -11.98
CA TYR A 496 -8.92 -13.63 -12.58
C TYR A 496 -9.13 -14.10 -14.04
N PRO A 497 -10.24 -14.78 -14.41
CA PRO A 497 -10.53 -15.08 -15.81
C PRO A 497 -10.65 -13.83 -16.69
N LYS A 498 -11.31 -12.76 -16.20
CA LYS A 498 -11.40 -11.50 -16.96
C LYS A 498 -10.08 -10.73 -17.01
N GLN A 499 -9.26 -10.83 -15.96
CA GLN A 499 -7.90 -10.29 -15.90
C GLN A 499 -7.01 -10.95 -16.96
N ASP A 500 -7.01 -12.28 -17.08
CA ASP A 500 -6.21 -13.00 -18.09
C ASP A 500 -6.74 -12.80 -19.51
N GLU A 501 -8.06 -12.76 -19.71
CA GLU A 501 -8.68 -12.41 -21.00
C GLU A 501 -8.21 -11.03 -21.48
N LEU A 502 -8.31 -10.01 -20.61
CA LEU A 502 -7.88 -8.66 -20.93
C LEU A 502 -6.36 -8.55 -21.09
N GLN A 503 -5.56 -9.19 -20.25
CA GLN A 503 -4.10 -9.19 -20.41
C GLN A 503 -3.67 -9.87 -21.73
N THR A 504 -4.41 -10.88 -22.18
CA THR A 504 -4.15 -11.59 -23.46
C THR A 504 -4.54 -10.74 -24.65
N MET A 505 -5.66 -10.03 -24.57
CA MET A 505 -6.05 -9.01 -25.55
C MET A 505 -5.00 -7.87 -25.62
N LEU A 506 -4.48 -7.40 -24.47
CA LEU A 506 -3.43 -6.38 -24.43
C LEU A 506 -2.08 -6.85 -25.02
N ASP A 507 -1.65 -8.08 -24.72
CA ASP A 507 -0.42 -8.64 -25.31
C ASP A 507 -0.54 -8.83 -26.84
N GLN A 508 -1.74 -9.18 -27.33
CA GLN A 508 -2.03 -9.30 -28.77
C GLN A 508 -2.04 -7.93 -29.47
N GLU A 509 -2.81 -6.96 -28.94
CA GLU A 509 -2.90 -5.61 -29.51
C GLU A 509 -1.54 -4.90 -29.56
N LEU A 510 -0.66 -5.14 -28.57
CA LEU A 510 0.71 -4.61 -28.58
C LEU A 510 1.62 -5.33 -29.59
N ALA A 511 1.40 -6.62 -29.87
CA ALA A 511 2.16 -7.36 -30.87
C ALA A 511 1.76 -6.97 -32.32
N GLU A 512 0.51 -6.56 -32.53
CA GLU A 512 -0.02 -6.09 -33.82
C GLU A 512 0.24 -4.58 -34.07
N LEU A 513 0.75 -3.84 -33.08
CA LEU A 513 1.10 -2.42 -33.18
C LEU A 513 2.34 -2.19 -34.07
N HIS A 514 2.13 -2.13 -35.39
CA HIS A 514 3.20 -1.94 -36.37
C HIS A 514 3.47 -0.48 -36.77
N ASP A 515 2.48 0.42 -36.63
CA ASP A 515 2.63 1.85 -36.87
C ASP A 515 3.01 2.58 -35.58
N THR A 516 4.28 2.96 -35.47
CA THR A 516 4.85 3.67 -34.32
C THR A 516 4.79 5.20 -34.45
N SER A 517 4.00 5.74 -35.40
CA SER A 517 3.77 7.18 -35.47
C SER A 517 2.99 7.67 -34.25
N SER A 518 3.41 8.79 -33.65
CA SER A 518 2.83 9.30 -32.40
C SER A 518 1.31 9.51 -32.49
N SER A 519 0.79 9.90 -33.66
CA SER A 519 -0.65 10.02 -33.91
C SER A 519 -1.39 8.68 -33.87
N HIS A 520 -0.79 7.60 -34.39
CA HIS A 520 -1.37 6.26 -34.35
C HIS A 520 -1.34 5.72 -32.91
N VAL A 521 -0.17 5.75 -32.27
CA VAL A 521 0.02 5.18 -30.93
C VAL A 521 -0.80 5.93 -29.87
N ASN A 522 -0.90 7.26 -29.94
CA ASN A 522 -1.80 8.03 -29.08
C ASN A 522 -3.26 7.56 -29.19
N ALA A 523 -3.76 7.37 -30.42
CA ALA A 523 -5.15 6.95 -30.67
C ALA A 523 -5.41 5.49 -30.26
N TRP A 524 -4.50 4.58 -30.62
CA TRP A 524 -4.52 3.18 -30.22
C TRP A 524 -4.52 3.04 -28.69
N GLN A 525 -3.60 3.71 -28.00
CA GLN A 525 -3.46 3.65 -26.54
C GLN A 525 -4.74 4.13 -25.84
N SER A 526 -5.29 5.27 -26.23
CA SER A 526 -6.53 5.79 -25.65
C SER A 526 -7.72 4.87 -25.92
N ALA A 527 -7.86 4.32 -27.14
CA ALA A 527 -8.93 3.37 -27.46
C ALA A 527 -8.82 2.06 -26.66
N LEU A 528 -7.60 1.54 -26.50
CA LEU A 528 -7.32 0.31 -25.77
C LEU A 528 -7.54 0.47 -24.26
N GLN A 529 -7.07 1.58 -23.67
CA GLN A 529 -7.32 1.95 -22.29
C GLN A 529 -8.82 2.09 -22.00
N LYS A 530 -9.57 2.76 -22.89
CA LYS A 530 -11.03 2.83 -22.80
C LYS A 530 -11.69 1.45 -22.88
N LYS A 531 -11.27 0.60 -23.82
CA LYS A 531 -11.77 -0.78 -24.01
C LYS A 531 -11.56 -1.65 -22.77
N VAL A 532 -10.51 -1.42 -21.98
CA VAL A 532 -10.32 -2.09 -20.67
C VAL A 532 -11.28 -1.53 -19.62
N VAL A 533 -11.34 -0.21 -19.43
CA VAL A 533 -12.17 0.42 -18.38
C VAL A 533 -13.67 0.19 -18.60
N ASP A 534 -14.15 0.24 -19.84
CA ASP A 534 -15.55 -0.07 -20.19
C ASP A 534 -15.91 -1.51 -19.82
N GLN A 535 -15.01 -2.47 -20.05
CA GLN A 535 -15.21 -3.87 -19.69
C GLN A 535 -15.08 -4.14 -18.19
N TRP A 536 -14.28 -3.34 -17.47
CA TRP A 536 -14.16 -3.45 -16.02
C TRP A 536 -15.42 -2.89 -15.30
N TRP A 537 -16.06 -1.88 -15.87
CA TRP A 537 -17.41 -1.48 -15.43
C TRP A 537 -18.49 -2.52 -15.76
N GLN A 538 -18.40 -3.21 -16.91
CA GLN A 538 -19.31 -4.33 -17.22
C GLN A 538 -19.13 -5.50 -16.24
N LEU A 539 -17.88 -5.82 -15.85
CA LEU A 539 -17.59 -6.77 -14.78
C LEU A 539 -18.18 -6.31 -13.44
N SER A 540 -18.04 -5.02 -13.09
CA SER A 540 -18.64 -4.44 -11.89
C SER A 540 -20.16 -4.67 -11.84
N ASP A 541 -20.86 -4.32 -12.91
CA ASP A 541 -22.32 -4.40 -12.98
C ASP A 541 -22.81 -5.86 -12.98
N TYR A 542 -22.05 -6.78 -13.57
CA TYR A 542 -22.31 -8.21 -13.51
C TYR A 542 -22.07 -8.80 -12.10
N LEU A 543 -20.98 -8.42 -11.41
CA LEU A 543 -20.69 -8.89 -10.05
C LEU A 543 -21.72 -8.40 -9.02
N ILE A 544 -22.26 -7.19 -9.19
CA ILE A 544 -23.37 -6.67 -8.37
C ILE A 544 -24.61 -7.56 -8.49
N VAL A 545 -24.98 -7.99 -9.70
CA VAL A 545 -26.13 -8.87 -9.92
C VAL A 545 -25.85 -10.28 -9.42
N LYS A 546 -24.71 -10.85 -9.80
CA LYS A 546 -24.37 -12.25 -9.54
C LYS A 546 -24.19 -12.55 -8.05
N TYR A 547 -23.58 -11.64 -7.29
CA TYR A 547 -23.26 -11.83 -5.87
C TYR A 547 -24.03 -10.86 -4.98
N ASN A 548 -25.37 -10.97 -4.99
CA ASN A 548 -26.25 -10.08 -4.21
C ASN A 548 -26.80 -10.77 -2.95
N ASP A 549 -26.85 -10.05 -1.83
CA ASP A 549 -27.47 -10.43 -0.55
C ASP A 549 -27.10 -11.82 0.02
N GLY A 550 -25.93 -12.39 -0.34
CA GLY A 550 -25.51 -13.73 0.09
C GLY A 550 -26.01 -14.88 -0.80
N PHE A 551 -26.45 -14.56 -2.02
CA PHE A 551 -26.96 -15.49 -3.03
C PHE A 551 -26.20 -15.36 -4.36
N LEU A 552 -26.18 -16.45 -5.13
CA LEU A 552 -25.79 -16.46 -6.54
C LEU A 552 -27.01 -16.22 -7.43
N ASN A 553 -26.86 -15.34 -8.42
CA ASN A 553 -27.87 -15.03 -9.42
C ASN A 553 -27.28 -15.15 -10.83
N GLU A 554 -27.48 -16.30 -11.47
CA GLU A 554 -27.03 -16.54 -12.84
C GLU A 554 -28.00 -15.85 -13.84
N PRO A 555 -27.53 -14.93 -14.72
CA PRO A 555 -28.41 -14.13 -15.59
C PRO A 555 -29.35 -14.93 -16.51
N HIS A 556 -28.99 -16.18 -16.82
CA HIS A 556 -29.79 -17.12 -17.62
C HIS A 556 -30.00 -18.47 -16.89
N GLY A 557 -29.82 -18.50 -15.56
CA GLY A 557 -29.84 -19.71 -14.75
C GLY A 557 -30.72 -19.60 -13.52
N LYS A 558 -30.22 -20.06 -12.36
CA LYS A 558 -30.92 -19.96 -11.08
C LYS A 558 -30.56 -18.65 -10.38
N VAL A 559 -31.55 -18.08 -9.71
CA VAL A 559 -31.42 -16.90 -8.83
C VAL A 559 -31.80 -17.28 -7.40
N GLY A 560 -31.28 -16.55 -6.41
CA GLY A 560 -31.50 -16.85 -4.99
C GLY A 560 -30.83 -18.16 -4.52
N VAL A 561 -29.73 -18.58 -5.15
CA VAL A 561 -28.98 -19.78 -4.71
C VAL A 561 -28.01 -19.38 -3.61
N SER A 562 -28.36 -19.62 -2.34
CA SER A 562 -27.46 -19.28 -1.24
C SER A 562 -26.25 -20.22 -1.22
N TYR A 563 -25.05 -19.63 -1.10
CA TYR A 563 -23.79 -20.37 -0.94
C TYR A 563 -23.48 -20.69 0.54
N GLY A 564 -24.11 -19.98 1.48
CA GLY A 564 -23.92 -20.18 2.92
C GLY A 564 -22.50 -19.87 3.43
N TYR A 565 -22.23 -20.22 4.69
CA TYR A 565 -20.86 -20.23 5.22
C TYR A 565 -20.21 -21.61 5.01
N PRO A 566 -18.90 -21.67 4.68
CA PRO A 566 -18.20 -22.95 4.61
C PRO A 566 -18.22 -23.68 5.97
N GLN A 567 -18.42 -24.99 5.95
CA GLN A 567 -18.59 -25.81 7.15
C GLN A 567 -17.41 -25.68 8.13
N GLU A 568 -16.17 -25.64 7.63
CA GLU A 568 -14.98 -25.51 8.49
C GLU A 568 -14.86 -24.12 9.12
N TRP A 569 -15.30 -23.05 8.45
CA TRP A 569 -15.36 -21.73 9.08
C TRP A 569 -16.43 -21.70 10.17
N ALA A 570 -17.63 -22.22 9.89
CA ALA A 570 -18.72 -22.32 10.86
C ALA A 570 -18.30 -23.13 12.11
N LYS A 571 -17.63 -24.27 11.93
CA LYS A 571 -16.98 -25.02 13.02
C LYS A 571 -15.96 -24.17 13.78
N SER A 572 -15.07 -23.46 13.09
CA SER A 572 -13.97 -22.70 13.73
C SER A 572 -14.46 -21.54 14.62
N VAL A 573 -15.62 -20.95 14.31
CA VAL A 573 -16.25 -19.91 15.15
C VAL A 573 -17.23 -20.49 16.18
N GLY A 574 -17.29 -21.82 16.32
CA GLY A 574 -18.16 -22.49 17.31
C GLY A 574 -19.65 -22.46 16.97
N PHE A 575 -20.03 -22.26 15.70
CA PHE A 575 -21.42 -22.19 15.26
C PHE A 575 -22.16 -23.50 15.56
N ASN A 576 -23.31 -23.41 16.25
CA ASN A 576 -24.06 -24.56 16.75
C ASN A 576 -25.57 -24.27 16.77
N GLY A 577 -26.38 -25.10 17.45
CA GLY A 577 -27.83 -24.93 17.52
C GLY A 577 -28.33 -23.73 18.34
N ASP A 578 -27.45 -23.03 19.04
CA ASP A 578 -27.78 -21.83 19.79
C ASP A 578 -27.86 -20.59 18.88
N VAL A 579 -29.02 -19.95 18.86
CA VAL A 579 -29.31 -18.79 18.00
C VAL A 579 -28.77 -17.46 18.54
N HIS A 580 -28.16 -17.44 19.73
CA HIS A 580 -27.44 -16.25 20.21
C HIS A 580 -26.18 -16.02 19.34
N PRO A 581 -25.82 -14.76 19.03
CA PRO A 581 -24.54 -14.48 18.40
C PRO A 581 -23.38 -15.02 19.24
N ILE A 582 -22.32 -15.46 18.56
CA ILE A 582 -21.09 -15.94 19.19
C ILE A 582 -20.48 -14.84 20.08
N GLU A 583 -19.93 -15.24 21.22
CA GLU A 583 -19.20 -14.37 22.19
C GLU A 583 -19.98 -13.21 22.83
N VAL A 584 -21.33 -13.18 22.79
CA VAL A 584 -22.11 -12.13 23.49
C VAL A 584 -22.45 -12.46 24.95
N GLU A 585 -22.45 -11.43 25.81
CA GLU A 585 -23.00 -11.53 27.17
C GLU A 585 -24.51 -11.78 27.13
N ARG A 586 -24.93 -12.92 27.68
CA ARG A 586 -26.34 -13.29 27.78
C ARG A 586 -26.97 -12.60 28.97
N LYS A 587 -27.99 -11.77 28.74
CA LYS A 587 -28.93 -11.39 29.81
C LYS A 587 -29.54 -12.66 30.40
N GLN A 588 -29.47 -12.82 31.72
CA GLN A 588 -30.21 -13.89 32.41
C GLN A 588 -31.71 -13.63 32.32
N ILE A 589 -32.32 -14.04 31.21
CA ILE A 589 -33.76 -14.21 31.09
C ILE A 589 -34.11 -15.45 31.92
N ALA A 590 -34.83 -15.27 33.02
CA ALA A 590 -35.39 -16.39 33.78
C ALA A 590 -36.23 -17.25 32.82
N THR A 591 -35.93 -18.55 32.74
CA THR A 591 -36.30 -19.42 31.61
C THR A 591 -37.78 -19.82 31.61
N HIS A 592 -38.66 -18.85 31.38
CA HIS A 592 -40.06 -19.07 31.02
C HIS A 592 -40.19 -19.37 29.52
N THR A 593 -39.94 -20.64 29.19
CA THR A 593 -40.72 -21.42 28.21
C THR A 593 -41.24 -20.68 26.96
N LEU A 594 -40.32 -20.18 26.11
CA LEU A 594 -40.67 -19.60 24.80
C LEU A 594 -40.48 -20.56 23.60
N LEU A 595 -40.00 -21.77 23.84
CA LEU A 595 -40.01 -22.87 22.87
C LEU A 595 -40.92 -24.00 23.41
N PRO A 596 -41.88 -24.52 22.61
CA PRO A 596 -42.58 -25.75 22.94
C PRO A 596 -41.61 -26.94 23.03
N SER A 597 -41.96 -27.96 23.81
CA SER A 597 -41.14 -29.16 24.06
C SER A 597 -41.13 -30.15 22.88
N ILE A 598 -41.04 -29.66 21.65
CA ILE A 598 -40.86 -30.45 20.42
C ILE A 598 -39.39 -30.71 20.09
N PHE A 599 -38.49 -30.29 20.98
CA PHE A 599 -37.05 -30.56 20.97
C PHE A 599 -36.64 -31.36 22.21
N GLU A 600 -37.36 -32.45 22.50
CA GLU A 600 -36.83 -33.52 23.37
C GLU A 600 -35.57 -34.14 22.72
N GLU A 601 -34.76 -34.83 23.53
CA GLU A 601 -33.34 -35.13 23.30
C GLU A 601 -33.07 -36.14 22.16
N GLY A 602 -33.33 -35.72 20.91
CA GLY A 602 -32.78 -36.34 19.71
C GLY A 602 -31.33 -35.89 19.48
N GLU A 603 -30.44 -36.83 19.17
CA GLU A 603 -29.01 -36.58 18.95
C GLU A 603 -28.77 -35.68 17.72
N TRP A 604 -28.63 -34.37 17.93
CA TRP A 604 -28.05 -33.44 16.93
C TRP A 604 -26.52 -33.55 16.86
N LEU A 605 -26.01 -34.79 16.95
CA LEU A 605 -24.71 -35.14 16.39
C LEU A 605 -24.81 -34.99 14.87
N TYR A 606 -23.73 -34.53 14.24
CA TYR A 606 -23.64 -34.56 12.78
C TYR A 606 -23.59 -36.03 12.32
N GLU A 607 -24.72 -36.57 11.84
CA GLU A 607 -24.67 -37.74 10.95
C GLU A 607 -23.90 -37.32 9.69
N GLU A 608 -22.67 -37.83 9.53
CA GLU A 608 -21.97 -37.81 8.24
C GLU A 608 -22.72 -38.70 7.24
N LYS A 609 -23.75 -38.12 6.61
CA LYS A 609 -24.28 -38.64 5.36
C LYS A 609 -23.27 -38.38 4.27
N GLU A 610 -22.32 -39.32 4.11
CA GLU A 610 -21.44 -39.42 2.95
C GLU A 610 -22.28 -39.30 1.68
N SER A 611 -22.26 -38.10 1.08
CA SER A 611 -22.89 -37.85 -0.21
C SER A 611 -22.09 -38.56 -1.30
N LYS A 612 -22.39 -39.83 -1.55
CA LYS A 612 -21.81 -40.66 -2.64
C LYS A 612 -22.30 -40.25 -4.03
N ALA A 613 -22.55 -38.96 -4.23
CA ALA A 613 -22.59 -38.32 -5.53
C ALA A 613 -21.14 -37.93 -5.91
N PRO A 614 -20.53 -38.55 -6.94
CA PRO A 614 -19.14 -38.28 -7.29
C PRO A 614 -19.00 -36.91 -7.97
N ILE A 615 -18.56 -35.90 -7.22
CA ILE A 615 -17.91 -34.74 -7.81
C ILE A 615 -16.55 -35.22 -8.34
N GLN A 616 -16.33 -35.16 -9.66
CA GLN A 616 -15.08 -35.62 -10.27
C GLN A 616 -13.94 -34.62 -10.04
N HIS A 617 -13.28 -34.71 -8.88
CA HIS A 617 -11.96 -34.15 -8.66
C HIS A 617 -10.89 -35.25 -8.79
N SER A 618 -10.11 -35.20 -9.88
CA SER A 618 -9.11 -36.21 -10.21
C SER A 618 -7.74 -35.92 -9.58
N THR A 619 -7.60 -36.15 -8.27
CA THR A 619 -6.30 -36.09 -7.57
C THR A 619 -6.10 -37.28 -6.64
N SER A 620 -5.21 -38.18 -7.04
CA SER A 620 -4.57 -39.19 -6.20
C SER A 620 -3.46 -38.53 -5.33
N THR A 621 -2.97 -39.08 -4.21
CA THR A 621 -3.03 -40.46 -3.68
C THR A 621 -2.70 -40.50 -2.18
N VAL A 622 -3.15 -41.54 -1.47
CA VAL A 622 -2.62 -42.12 -0.20
C VAL A 622 -2.55 -41.22 1.07
N ALA A 623 -3.10 -41.75 2.17
CA ALA A 623 -2.88 -41.29 3.54
C ALA A 623 -2.25 -42.40 4.40
N ALA A 624 -1.73 -42.05 5.58
CA ALA A 624 -1.33 -42.98 6.65
C ALA A 624 -1.80 -42.45 8.02
N GLN A 625 -2.07 -43.34 8.98
CA GLN A 625 -2.89 -43.06 10.17
C GLN A 625 -2.16 -43.34 11.51
N SER A 626 -2.60 -42.69 12.60
CA SER A 626 -2.82 -43.26 13.96
C SER A 626 -3.00 -42.14 15.01
N GLN A 627 -3.55 -42.34 16.22
CA GLN A 627 -4.74 -43.06 16.74
C GLN A 627 -4.82 -42.79 18.28
N LEU A 628 -5.90 -43.22 18.96
CA LEU A 628 -6.16 -43.21 20.42
C LEU A 628 -6.52 -41.86 21.11
N LYS A 629 -7.09 -41.84 22.33
CA LYS A 629 -8.34 -42.46 22.90
C LYS A 629 -8.47 -42.18 24.41
N ASN A 630 -9.63 -41.64 24.85
CA ASN A 630 -10.21 -41.71 26.22
C ASN A 630 -9.38 -41.01 27.36
N VAL A 631 -9.88 -40.61 28.55
CA VAL A 631 -10.77 -41.25 29.56
C VAL A 631 -11.41 -40.22 30.55
N LEU A 632 -12.75 -40.30 30.74
CA LEU A 632 -13.62 -40.15 31.95
C LEU A 632 -13.42 -39.10 33.10
N LEU A 633 -14.56 -38.44 33.47
CA LEU A 633 -15.16 -38.22 34.83
C LEU A 633 -14.37 -37.44 35.94
N ALA A 634 -14.94 -36.62 36.85
CA ALA A 634 -16.28 -36.04 37.15
C ALA A 634 -16.09 -34.78 38.07
N GLU A 635 -16.97 -34.17 38.90
CA GLU A 635 -18.35 -34.43 39.42
C GLU A 635 -19.04 -33.10 39.93
N HIS A 636 -19.79 -33.11 41.06
CA HIS A 636 -20.65 -32.03 41.61
C HIS A 636 -20.39 -31.77 43.14
N PRO A 637 -20.77 -30.63 43.79
CA PRO A 637 -22.16 -30.30 44.22
C PRO A 637 -22.53 -28.78 44.30
N ALA A 638 -23.66 -28.41 44.93
CA ALA A 638 -24.31 -27.08 44.83
C ALA A 638 -24.97 -26.52 46.13
N SER A 639 -25.19 -25.19 46.20
CA SER A 639 -26.20 -24.40 46.98
C SER A 639 -25.90 -22.87 46.83
N VAL A 640 -26.80 -21.84 46.75
CA VAL A 640 -28.17 -21.52 47.27
C VAL A 640 -28.12 -20.88 48.68
N THR A 641 -28.61 -19.66 49.04
CA THR A 641 -29.35 -18.48 48.45
C THR A 641 -29.40 -17.33 49.52
N PRO A 642 -30.02 -16.10 49.35
CA PRO A 642 -30.34 -15.23 48.20
C PRO A 642 -30.10 -13.68 48.41
N ASP A 643 -30.47 -12.88 47.39
CA ASP A 643 -31.05 -11.50 47.39
C ASP A 643 -30.35 -10.21 47.89
N ALA A 644 -30.39 -9.19 47.02
CA ALA A 644 -30.15 -7.76 47.32
C ALA A 644 -30.82 -6.81 46.28
N SER A 645 -32.06 -7.11 45.87
CA SER A 645 -32.68 -6.68 44.60
C SER A 645 -33.67 -5.49 44.70
N MET A 646 -33.44 -4.51 45.59
CA MET A 646 -34.41 -3.44 45.92
C MET A 646 -33.93 -1.98 45.79
N LEU A 647 -32.77 -1.70 45.17
CA LEU A 647 -32.28 -0.32 44.94
C LEU A 647 -32.33 0.17 43.48
N SER A 648 -32.32 -0.73 42.49
CA SER A 648 -32.01 -0.38 41.10
C SER A 648 -33.14 0.34 40.35
N PHE A 649 -34.40 0.22 40.79
CA PHE A 649 -35.56 0.73 40.05
C PHE A 649 -35.72 2.26 40.13
N THR A 650 -35.26 2.90 41.21
CA THR A 650 -35.49 4.34 41.46
C THR A 650 -34.60 5.24 40.59
N LEU A 651 -33.41 4.78 40.20
CA LEU A 651 -32.44 5.56 39.42
C LEU A 651 -32.84 5.69 37.94
N LEU A 652 -33.49 4.67 37.36
CA LEU A 652 -33.79 4.62 35.93
C LEU A 652 -34.78 5.72 35.48
N LEU A 653 -35.76 6.03 36.33
CA LEU A 653 -36.81 7.04 36.06
C LEU A 653 -36.27 8.47 36.07
N ILE A 654 -35.22 8.75 36.83
CA ILE A 654 -34.59 10.08 36.89
C ILE A 654 -33.82 10.35 35.59
N GLY A 655 -33.10 9.36 35.05
CA GLY A 655 -32.35 9.49 33.80
C GLY A 655 -33.23 9.80 32.58
N LEU A 656 -34.34 9.06 32.43
CA LEU A 656 -35.31 9.26 31.34
C LEU A 656 -35.95 10.66 31.36
N SER A 657 -36.12 11.24 32.55
CA SER A 657 -36.71 12.58 32.72
C SER A 657 -35.83 13.70 32.15
N PHE A 658 -34.50 13.58 32.24
CA PHE A 658 -33.57 14.62 31.77
C PHE A 658 -33.37 14.62 30.25
N GLY A 659 -33.28 13.45 29.62
CA GLY A 659 -33.03 13.34 28.18
C GLY A 659 -34.09 14.03 27.32
N PHE A 660 -35.36 13.94 27.73
CA PHE A 660 -36.49 14.52 26.98
C PHE A 660 -36.53 16.06 27.02
N VAL A 661 -36.00 16.68 28.07
CA VAL A 661 -35.91 18.14 28.21
C VAL A 661 -34.75 18.70 27.37
N ALA A 662 -33.59 18.04 27.40
CA ALA A 662 -32.42 18.46 26.63
C ALA A 662 -32.67 18.45 25.11
N GLY A 663 -33.30 17.38 24.60
CA GLY A 663 -33.58 17.23 23.16
C GLY A 663 -34.45 18.35 22.57
N ARG A 664 -35.38 18.91 23.35
CA ARG A 664 -36.24 20.03 22.90
C ARG A 664 -35.54 21.39 22.88
N TYR A 665 -34.41 21.55 23.59
CA TYR A 665 -33.65 22.81 23.62
C TYR A 665 -32.61 22.92 22.49
N GLY A 666 -32.22 21.80 21.86
CA GLY A 666 -31.33 21.80 20.69
C GLY A 666 -32.07 22.14 19.39
N ALA A 667 -33.27 21.59 19.18
CA ALA A 667 -34.02 21.72 17.94
C ALA A 667 -34.47 23.17 17.62
N SER A 668 -34.61 24.02 18.63
CA SER A 668 -35.07 25.41 18.48
C SER A 668 -33.98 26.42 18.08
N ARG A 669 -32.74 25.97 17.81
CA ARG A 669 -31.60 26.86 17.55
C ARG A 669 -31.08 26.86 16.10
N ASN A 670 -31.55 25.93 15.26
CA ASN A 670 -31.08 25.77 13.87
C ASN A 670 -32.12 26.26 12.82
N VAL A 671 -32.98 27.23 13.18
CA VAL A 671 -34.04 27.77 12.30
C VAL A 671 -34.11 29.30 12.42
N ALA A 672 -32.95 29.96 12.53
CA ALA A 672 -32.87 31.40 12.82
C ALA A 672 -31.57 32.07 12.32
N GLU A 673 -31.05 31.68 11.15
CA GLU A 673 -29.89 32.37 10.54
C GLU A 673 -29.93 32.49 9.00
N ASP A 674 -30.93 31.90 8.32
CA ASP A 674 -31.16 32.02 6.86
C ASP A 674 -32.46 32.79 6.54
N GLU A 675 -32.46 34.12 6.70
CA GLU A 675 -33.36 35.03 5.98
C GLU A 675 -32.86 36.49 6.05
N ASN A 676 -33.03 37.27 4.97
CA ASN A 676 -32.39 38.57 4.64
C ASN A 676 -30.93 38.43 4.13
N GLY A 677 -30.58 38.64 2.86
CA GLY A 677 -31.36 39.08 1.69
C GLY A 677 -31.04 40.52 1.26
N TYR A 678 -30.10 40.69 0.32
CA TYR A 678 -29.88 41.95 -0.43
C TYR A 678 -29.41 41.66 -1.87
N GLN A 679 -29.78 42.54 -2.80
CA GLN A 679 -29.51 42.40 -4.24
C GLN A 679 -28.26 43.16 -4.71
N PRO A 680 -27.67 42.79 -5.88
CA PRO A 680 -26.46 43.41 -6.40
C PRO A 680 -26.70 44.77 -7.08
N LEU A 681 -25.67 45.61 -7.07
CA LEU A 681 -25.55 46.77 -7.95
C LEU A 681 -24.15 46.79 -8.59
N MET A 682 -24.14 46.85 -9.92
CA MET A 682 -23.06 47.36 -10.78
C MET A 682 -23.44 48.80 -11.20
N PRO A 683 -22.53 49.63 -11.76
CA PRO A 683 -21.16 49.32 -12.22
C PRO A 683 -20.12 49.22 -11.10
#